data_AF-A0A316TZ07-F1
#
_entry.id   AF-A0A316TZ07-F1
#
_cell.length_a   1.000
_cell.length_b   1.000
_cell.length_c   1.000
_cell.angle_alpha   90.00
_cell.angle_beta   90.00
_cell.angle_gamma   90.00
#
_symmetry.space_group_name_H-M   'P 1'
#
loop_
_entity.id
_entity.type
_entity.pdbx_description
1 polymer ?
#
loop_
_entity_poly.entity_id
_entity_poly.type
_entity_poly.pdbx_seq_one_letter_code
_entity_poly.pdbx_strand_id
1 'polypeptide(L)'
;MIRSHQRLLPVFFVFIVLLLITGCRSGDPGHWSEFVPGETPFLIVPQENTGLSEALSANYMPLFDDLTPSAVQMISSLTAENQYQITVNALLLYPETSNNWQPVWVTTPREAVMEGLTGRYQQPFNQNRYHFNGYTIEKLLISDRTVFALELSPYLIFSESSLSLEAILRTLNGQNSAVKLEADQIEPGRFIINMESVEHWVQQVAQVSYRPYLLDLFDGAGPLSLSFSTPEEEEGESLNWQLTGEMVVDSIGSTPLRAISSISEEFTLDRYISVNTSGFSILRLEPRAVPITGLDAANETDRYIRDNPEIWSLIASQLESELAFATFAESGASSSSEYMFYRKTSGNASIRDALNRLEQEGLAVRDGNTYQVNSRWLSILFGSELSAMSDFYVTLYRDVAALSLRKGLSQSVIPDAQRRRVVYYDDDYIEIREALPDNLSFVFYLNTPRFIRYIQPWLNPQHNINTLLSELDQFVISGERSSTEQPLSVTFSSFELQDSEQPYRENWIFPLQGSELTGKPVLANITAGERNEIVFSTLDGQVIALAADGTSVLEVSTGGDEPTGSPVVYDWYGNNQRVVMQAAGNRIYAWNSNGNLLPNFPVSLAENITTPLTVMDVTRNGVAEIIVGTSDRRIHILNSRGAPLEGWPQSTNTVVNGSPLITEIEDEWSLFTFAENTLHAWNINSARRQGFPVFLPTQMAGNPARYNNTILGSGLDGNLYSVGLQPFFSDSLASSHNTDSLQVQSVQITNSSLNSTPQVHSILLRDEEEGFIREDLILVQSANGSLFLYNSEGVLRFTASMAQPASSSTPPMISDLDMNGRQDLVAVADFGRMYAWDLLSGERLFDLPTTGMSHIVISDISEDGQHELIAETRDGLRSWTIIQTRRESMLESSTAAEEENE
;
A
#
# COMPACT_ATOMS: atom_id res chain seq x y z
N MET A 1 36.30 30.51 -75.89
CA MET A 1 35.87 29.38 -76.75
C MET A 1 34.60 28.82 -76.13
N ILE A 2 33.43 29.21 -76.62
CA ILE A 2 32.61 28.51 -77.63
C ILE A 2 31.87 27.30 -77.03
N ARG A 3 30.53 27.43 -77.03
CA ARG A 3 29.46 26.39 -76.95
C ARG A 3 29.31 25.69 -75.59
N SER A 4 28.12 25.55 -75.01
CA SER A 4 26.80 25.35 -75.63
C SER A 4 25.65 25.77 -74.70
N HIS A 5 24.87 26.77 -75.12
CA HIS A 5 23.44 26.79 -74.89
C HIS A 5 22.81 25.60 -75.63
N GLN A 6 22.15 24.71 -74.90
CA GLN A 6 20.99 23.91 -75.33
C GLN A 6 20.80 22.79 -74.30
N ARG A 7 19.95 23.02 -73.28
CA ARG A 7 19.24 21.98 -72.49
C ARG A 7 18.36 22.54 -71.36
N LEU A 8 17.99 23.83 -71.40
CA LEU A 8 17.05 24.41 -70.42
C LEU A 8 15.57 24.37 -70.86
N LEU A 9 15.28 23.99 -72.10
CA LEU A 9 13.89 23.80 -72.56
C LEU A 9 13.26 22.42 -72.27
N PRO A 10 13.98 21.28 -72.16
CA PRO A 10 13.33 20.01 -71.81
C PRO A 10 13.05 19.89 -70.31
N VAL A 11 13.82 20.57 -69.45
CA VAL A 11 13.65 20.49 -67.99
C VAL A 11 12.44 21.32 -67.53
N PHE A 12 12.19 22.47 -68.17
CA PHE A 12 11.01 23.28 -67.86
C PHE A 12 9.70 22.65 -68.36
N PHE A 13 9.74 21.90 -69.47
CA PHE A 13 8.58 21.17 -69.98
C PHE A 13 8.28 19.89 -69.17
N VAL A 14 9.30 19.18 -68.68
CA VAL A 14 9.11 18.05 -67.76
C VAL A 14 8.63 18.51 -66.37
N PHE A 15 9.06 19.68 -65.90
CA PHE A 15 8.56 20.25 -64.64
C PHE A 15 7.11 20.73 -64.75
N ILE A 16 6.70 21.28 -65.89
CA ILE A 16 5.31 21.71 -66.14
C ILE A 16 4.39 20.50 -66.42
N VAL A 17 4.88 19.42 -67.04
CA VAL A 17 4.09 18.18 -67.19
C VAL A 17 3.99 17.41 -65.86
N LEU A 18 4.99 17.46 -64.97
CA LEU A 18 4.83 16.94 -63.60
C LEU A 18 3.86 17.78 -62.76
N LEU A 19 3.90 19.12 -62.90
CA LEU A 19 2.93 20.02 -62.23
C LEU A 19 1.51 19.93 -62.80
N LEU A 20 1.34 19.47 -64.04
CA LEU A 20 0.03 19.24 -64.67
C LEU A 20 -0.51 17.81 -64.45
N ILE A 21 0.29 16.86 -63.95
CA ILE A 21 -0.16 15.53 -63.51
C ILE A 21 -0.43 15.48 -61.99
N THR A 22 0.00 16.49 -61.22
CA THR A 22 -0.45 16.69 -59.83
C THR A 22 -1.67 17.63 -59.72
N GLY A 23 -2.36 17.89 -60.84
CA GLY A 23 -3.66 18.55 -60.85
C GLY A 23 -4.76 17.56 -60.51
N CYS A 24 -5.37 17.74 -59.34
CA CYS A 24 -6.48 16.95 -58.77
C CYS A 24 -6.11 15.51 -58.39
N ARG A 25 -5.48 15.34 -57.22
CA ARG A 25 -5.92 14.29 -56.31
C ARG A 25 -6.86 14.93 -55.30
N SER A 26 -8.14 14.99 -55.64
CA SER A 26 -9.17 14.74 -54.64
C SER A 26 -8.94 13.31 -54.20
N GLY A 27 -8.08 13.11 -53.20
CA GLY A 27 -8.07 11.84 -52.49
C GLY A 27 -9.43 11.78 -51.83
N ASP A 28 -10.35 11.06 -52.46
CA ASP A 28 -11.54 10.57 -51.76
C ASP A 28 -10.97 9.89 -50.52
N PRO A 29 -11.26 10.39 -49.30
CA PRO A 29 -10.85 9.67 -48.12
C PRO A 29 -11.53 8.31 -48.26
N GLY A 30 -10.77 7.23 -48.27
CA GLY A 30 -11.33 5.89 -48.41
C GLY A 30 -12.21 5.56 -47.21
N HIS A 31 -12.07 4.37 -46.67
CA HIS A 31 -12.72 4.10 -45.39
C HIS A 31 -12.13 4.97 -44.27
N TRP A 32 -12.91 5.34 -43.24
CA TRP A 32 -12.42 6.21 -42.16
C TRP A 32 -11.17 5.70 -41.45
N SER A 33 -11.00 4.38 -41.42
CA SER A 33 -9.83 3.71 -40.85
C SER A 33 -8.51 4.09 -41.54
N GLU A 34 -8.54 4.51 -42.80
CA GLU A 34 -7.34 4.83 -43.58
C GLU A 34 -6.66 6.14 -43.15
N PHE A 35 -7.38 7.03 -42.47
CA PHE A 35 -6.85 8.33 -42.03
C PHE A 35 -6.67 8.43 -40.51
N VAL A 36 -6.87 7.34 -39.77
CA VAL A 36 -6.62 7.32 -38.33
C VAL A 36 -5.12 7.40 -38.06
N PRO A 37 -4.62 8.41 -37.32
CA PRO A 37 -3.20 8.54 -37.01
C PRO A 37 -2.68 7.31 -36.26
N GLY A 38 -1.53 6.81 -36.69
CA GLY A 38 -0.87 5.65 -36.09
C GLY A 38 -0.60 5.79 -34.60
N GLU A 39 -0.47 7.01 -34.09
CA GLU A 39 -0.28 7.34 -32.66
C GLU A 39 -1.57 7.25 -31.83
N THR A 40 -2.71 6.88 -32.42
CA THR A 40 -4.00 6.76 -31.71
C THR A 40 -4.04 5.42 -30.97
N PRO A 41 -3.97 5.39 -29.63
CA PRO A 41 -3.89 4.14 -28.86
C PRO A 41 -5.24 3.44 -28.69
N PHE A 42 -6.35 4.17 -28.62
CA PHE A 42 -7.68 3.58 -28.41
C PHE A 42 -8.69 4.13 -29.42
N LEU A 43 -9.53 3.25 -29.94
CA LEU A 43 -10.61 3.56 -30.86
C LEU A 43 -11.87 2.82 -30.43
N ILE A 44 -13.03 3.46 -30.58
CA ILE A 44 -14.33 2.85 -30.35
C ILE A 44 -15.10 2.89 -31.68
N VAL A 45 -15.55 1.73 -32.14
CA VAL A 45 -16.50 1.59 -33.25
C VAL A 45 -17.87 1.31 -32.63
N PRO A 46 -18.80 2.28 -32.64
CA PRO A 46 -20.12 2.10 -32.04
C PRO A 46 -20.96 1.09 -32.84
N GLN A 47 -22.14 0.76 -32.31
CA GLN A 47 -23.10 -0.09 -33.02
C GLN A 47 -23.57 0.59 -34.34
N GLU A 48 -24.11 -0.21 -35.26
CA GLU A 48 -24.48 0.31 -36.57
C GLU A 48 -25.60 1.36 -36.44
N ASN A 49 -25.45 2.50 -37.13
CA ASN A 49 -26.39 3.63 -37.08
C ASN A 49 -26.55 4.32 -35.71
N THR A 50 -25.60 4.15 -34.77
CA THR A 50 -25.63 4.84 -33.47
C THR A 50 -25.58 6.37 -33.64
N GLY A 51 -26.55 7.05 -33.02
CA GLY A 51 -26.60 8.51 -32.97
C GLY A 51 -25.63 9.09 -31.94
N LEU A 52 -25.32 10.39 -32.04
CA LEU A 52 -24.36 11.05 -31.15
C LEU A 52 -24.74 10.99 -29.65
N SER A 53 -26.03 11.10 -29.32
CA SER A 53 -26.52 10.97 -27.93
C SER A 53 -26.53 9.53 -27.43
N GLU A 54 -26.81 8.57 -28.31
CA GLU A 54 -26.85 7.14 -27.99
C GLU A 54 -25.45 6.59 -27.74
N ALA A 55 -24.45 7.07 -28.51
CA ALA A 55 -23.04 6.75 -28.30
C ALA A 55 -22.56 7.16 -26.90
N LEU A 56 -23.09 8.27 -26.36
CA LEU A 56 -22.75 8.75 -25.02
C LEU A 56 -23.44 8.00 -23.87
N SER A 57 -24.59 7.38 -24.15
CA SER A 57 -25.32 6.59 -23.15
C SER A 57 -24.94 5.10 -23.19
N ALA A 58 -23.93 4.72 -23.97
CA ALA A 58 -23.52 3.33 -24.09
C ALA A 58 -22.87 2.82 -22.79
N ASN A 59 -23.05 1.53 -22.48
CA ASN A 59 -22.60 0.94 -21.22
C ASN A 59 -21.09 1.08 -20.94
N TYR A 60 -20.28 1.31 -21.96
CA TYR A 60 -18.84 1.50 -21.84
C TYR A 60 -18.41 2.96 -21.68
N MET A 61 -19.30 3.95 -21.90
CA MET A 61 -18.96 5.37 -21.74
C MET A 61 -18.61 5.81 -20.32
N PRO A 62 -19.23 5.28 -19.25
CA PRO A 62 -18.84 5.60 -17.88
C PRO A 62 -17.34 5.36 -17.60
N LEU A 63 -16.72 4.36 -18.26
CA LEU A 63 -15.27 4.11 -18.17
C LEU A 63 -14.41 5.25 -18.73
N PHE A 64 -14.97 6.13 -19.56
CA PHE A 64 -14.26 7.22 -20.26
C PHE A 64 -14.84 8.61 -19.95
N ASP A 65 -15.83 8.71 -19.06
CA ASP A 65 -16.53 9.96 -18.74
C ASP A 65 -15.57 11.02 -18.16
N ASP A 66 -14.64 10.62 -17.29
CA ASP A 66 -13.63 11.52 -16.71
C ASP A 66 -12.38 11.73 -17.57
N LEU A 67 -12.20 10.90 -18.61
CA LEU A 67 -11.21 11.15 -19.67
C LEU A 67 -11.72 12.19 -20.68
N THR A 68 -13.05 12.32 -20.81
CA THR A 68 -13.70 13.21 -21.77
C THR A 68 -14.83 14.08 -21.16
N PRO A 69 -14.66 14.67 -19.95
CA PRO A 69 -15.76 15.37 -19.27
C PRO A 69 -16.26 16.58 -20.06
N SER A 70 -15.46 17.07 -21.02
CA SER A 70 -15.87 18.10 -21.95
C SER A 70 -16.78 17.62 -23.09
N ALA A 71 -16.65 16.35 -23.51
CA ALA A 71 -17.36 15.78 -24.65
C ALA A 71 -18.86 15.64 -24.40
N VAL A 72 -19.27 15.19 -23.21
CA VAL A 72 -20.70 15.05 -22.84
C VAL A 72 -21.42 16.40 -22.90
N GLN A 73 -20.81 17.46 -22.37
CA GLN A 73 -21.38 18.82 -22.38
C GLN A 73 -21.41 19.44 -23.78
N MET A 74 -20.38 19.18 -24.59
CA MET A 74 -20.30 19.64 -25.97
C MET A 74 -21.36 18.94 -26.85
N ILE A 75 -21.50 17.62 -26.71
CA ILE A 75 -22.42 16.81 -27.51
C ILE A 75 -23.87 17.03 -27.08
N SER A 76 -24.15 17.17 -25.79
CA SER A 76 -25.49 17.57 -25.33
C SER A 76 -25.91 18.91 -25.96
N SER A 77 -24.98 19.85 -26.13
CA SER A 77 -25.23 21.11 -26.85
C SER A 77 -25.50 20.92 -28.35
N LEU A 78 -24.80 19.97 -29.00
CA LEU A 78 -25.02 19.62 -30.41
C LEU A 78 -26.30 18.79 -30.64
N THR A 79 -26.75 18.02 -29.65
CA THR A 79 -27.90 17.08 -29.76
C THR A 79 -29.22 17.68 -29.25
N ALA A 80 -29.20 18.58 -28.27
CA ALA A 80 -30.38 19.26 -27.74
C ALA A 80 -31.18 20.02 -28.80
N GLU A 81 -30.57 20.30 -29.96
CA GLU A 81 -31.17 21.10 -31.03
C GLU A 81 -31.95 20.28 -32.08
N ASN A 82 -31.98 18.93 -32.02
CA ASN A 82 -32.81 18.02 -32.85
C ASN A 82 -32.82 18.26 -34.39
N GLN A 83 -31.88 19.04 -34.93
CA GLN A 83 -31.89 19.50 -36.33
C GLN A 83 -31.02 18.67 -37.28
N TYR A 84 -30.05 17.91 -36.77
CA TYR A 84 -29.09 17.18 -37.60
C TYR A 84 -29.05 15.70 -37.23
N GLN A 85 -29.29 14.82 -38.21
CA GLN A 85 -29.07 13.38 -38.06
C GLN A 85 -27.62 13.07 -38.40
N ILE A 86 -26.81 12.84 -37.35
CA ILE A 86 -25.40 12.52 -37.42
C ILE A 86 -25.20 11.12 -36.84
N THR A 87 -24.63 10.22 -37.63
CA THR A 87 -24.24 8.87 -37.17
C THR A 87 -22.75 8.86 -36.83
N VAL A 88 -22.39 8.27 -35.70
CA VAL A 88 -20.99 8.11 -35.30
C VAL A 88 -20.41 6.87 -35.97
N ASN A 89 -19.30 7.03 -36.68
CA ASN A 89 -18.59 5.92 -37.33
C ASN A 89 -17.45 5.42 -36.46
N ALA A 90 -16.74 6.32 -35.80
CA ALA A 90 -15.68 6.00 -34.85
C ALA A 90 -15.46 7.14 -33.86
N LEU A 91 -15.02 6.80 -32.66
CA LEU A 91 -14.50 7.71 -31.65
C LEU A 91 -13.03 7.36 -31.41
N LEU A 92 -12.14 8.32 -31.67
CA LEU A 92 -10.70 8.15 -31.47
C LEU A 92 -10.30 8.86 -30.18
N LEU A 93 -9.54 8.19 -29.32
CA LEU A 93 -8.95 8.82 -28.14
C LEU A 93 -7.50 9.21 -28.46
N TYR A 94 -7.27 10.47 -28.83
CA TYR A 94 -5.96 10.95 -29.31
C TYR A 94 -5.17 11.68 -28.20
N PRO A 95 -3.87 11.37 -28.01
CA PRO A 95 -3.02 12.06 -27.04
C PRO A 95 -2.49 13.38 -27.63
N GLU A 96 -3.03 14.54 -27.20
CA GLU A 96 -2.64 15.85 -27.76
C GLU A 96 -1.43 16.48 -27.05
N THR A 97 -1.40 16.43 -25.72
CA THR A 97 -0.32 16.98 -24.88
C THR A 97 0.08 15.95 -23.82
N SER A 98 1.10 16.21 -22.99
CA SER A 98 1.69 15.15 -22.15
C SER A 98 0.70 14.41 -21.24
N ASN A 99 -0.46 15.00 -20.90
CA ASN A 99 -1.41 14.42 -19.95
C ASN A 99 -2.90 14.57 -20.33
N ASN A 100 -3.25 15.16 -21.49
CA ASN A 100 -4.65 15.37 -21.89
C ASN A 100 -5.05 14.51 -23.09
N TRP A 101 -6.19 13.83 -22.94
CA TRP A 101 -6.84 13.03 -23.95
C TRP A 101 -7.89 13.85 -24.68
N GLN A 102 -7.93 13.72 -26.00
CA GLN A 102 -8.83 14.49 -26.83
C GLN A 102 -9.66 13.55 -27.69
N PRO A 103 -10.99 13.47 -27.44
CA PRO A 103 -11.86 12.68 -28.28
C PRO A 103 -11.94 13.32 -29.66
N VAL A 104 -11.80 12.50 -30.69
CA VAL A 104 -12.03 12.86 -32.08
C VAL A 104 -13.22 12.06 -32.58
N TRP A 105 -14.28 12.78 -32.93
CA TRP A 105 -15.52 12.20 -33.40
C TRP A 105 -15.48 12.12 -34.91
N VAL A 106 -15.50 10.90 -35.45
CA VAL A 106 -15.62 10.66 -36.88
C VAL A 106 -17.07 10.30 -37.15
N THR A 107 -17.76 11.15 -37.92
CA THR A 107 -19.20 11.03 -38.13
C THR A 107 -19.58 11.12 -39.60
N THR A 108 -20.76 10.62 -39.94
CA THR A 108 -21.36 10.79 -41.27
C THR A 108 -22.67 11.56 -41.11
N PRO A 109 -22.76 12.80 -41.63
CA PRO A 109 -23.99 13.56 -41.61
C PRO A 109 -24.94 13.12 -42.75
N ARG A 110 -26.26 13.16 -42.52
CA ARG A 110 -27.26 12.89 -43.58
C ARG A 110 -27.52 14.08 -44.52
N GLU A 111 -27.15 15.29 -44.12
CA GLU A 111 -27.29 16.54 -44.89
C GLU A 111 -26.00 17.38 -44.78
N ALA A 112 -25.91 18.52 -45.49
CA ALA A 112 -24.75 19.43 -45.40
C ALA A 112 -24.75 20.21 -44.07
N VAL A 113 -24.21 19.60 -43.01
CA VAL A 113 -24.25 20.11 -41.62
C VAL A 113 -23.25 21.25 -41.37
N MET A 114 -22.11 21.27 -42.07
CA MET A 114 -21.01 22.23 -41.81
C MET A 114 -21.42 23.70 -41.99
N GLU A 115 -22.23 24.02 -43.01
CA GLU A 115 -22.70 25.40 -43.25
C GLU A 115 -23.60 25.89 -42.10
N GLY A 116 -24.43 25.01 -41.54
CA GLY A 116 -25.28 25.31 -40.39
C GLY A 116 -24.49 25.53 -39.11
N LEU A 117 -23.49 24.68 -38.84
CA LEU A 117 -22.60 24.81 -37.68
C LEU A 117 -21.78 26.10 -37.74
N THR A 118 -21.17 26.39 -38.89
CA THR A 118 -20.35 27.60 -39.06
C THR A 118 -21.18 28.88 -38.95
N GLY A 119 -22.40 28.92 -39.51
CA GLY A 119 -23.28 30.08 -39.40
C GLY A 119 -23.73 30.40 -37.97
N ARG A 120 -23.77 29.40 -37.07
CA ARG A 120 -24.25 29.55 -35.69
C ARG A 120 -23.12 29.75 -34.67
N TYR A 121 -22.03 29.00 -34.81
CA TYR A 121 -20.98 28.90 -33.78
C TYR A 121 -19.69 29.67 -34.12
N GLN A 122 -19.60 30.29 -35.30
CA GLN A 122 -18.49 31.19 -35.61
C GLN A 122 -18.75 32.60 -35.07
N GLN A 123 -17.73 33.20 -34.48
CA GLN A 123 -17.85 34.53 -33.92
C GLN A 123 -17.57 35.60 -34.98
N PRO A 124 -18.42 36.64 -35.11
CA PRO A 124 -18.13 37.76 -35.99
C PRO A 124 -16.76 38.39 -35.67
N PHE A 125 -15.98 38.70 -36.71
CA PHE A 125 -14.68 39.38 -36.61
C PHE A 125 -13.54 38.60 -35.93
N ASN A 126 -13.67 37.28 -35.72
CA ASN A 126 -12.60 36.41 -35.23
C ASN A 126 -12.00 35.52 -36.32
N GLN A 127 -10.81 34.96 -36.06
CA GLN A 127 -10.22 33.94 -36.92
C GLN A 127 -10.94 32.60 -36.69
N ASN A 128 -11.99 32.36 -37.48
CA ASN A 128 -12.85 31.18 -37.35
C ASN A 128 -12.44 30.00 -38.24
N ARG A 129 -11.37 30.12 -39.03
CA ARG A 129 -10.85 29.02 -39.84
C ARG A 129 -9.37 29.21 -40.16
N TYR A 130 -8.71 28.11 -40.48
CA TYR A 130 -7.36 28.11 -41.03
C TYR A 130 -7.21 26.98 -42.04
N HIS A 131 -6.16 27.06 -42.86
CA HIS A 131 -5.87 26.05 -43.88
C HIS A 131 -4.67 25.23 -43.46
N PHE A 132 -4.77 23.91 -43.60
CA PHE A 132 -3.71 22.96 -43.30
C PHE A 132 -3.68 21.87 -44.37
N ASN A 133 -2.52 21.64 -44.98
CA ASN A 133 -2.32 20.65 -46.05
C ASN A 133 -3.38 20.67 -47.18
N GLY A 134 -3.92 21.85 -47.52
CA GLY A 134 -4.93 22.01 -48.57
C GLY A 134 -6.39 21.84 -48.13
N TYR A 135 -6.63 21.54 -46.86
CA TYR A 135 -7.96 21.43 -46.25
C TYR A 135 -8.25 22.63 -45.35
N THR A 136 -9.53 22.95 -45.17
CA THR A 136 -9.99 24.00 -44.26
C THR A 136 -10.42 23.36 -42.95
N ILE A 137 -9.85 23.83 -41.84
CA ILE A 137 -10.32 23.48 -40.50
C ILE A 137 -11.11 24.66 -39.96
N GLU A 138 -12.38 24.42 -39.65
CA GLU A 138 -13.31 25.40 -39.08
C GLU A 138 -13.19 25.39 -37.55
N LYS A 139 -13.23 26.57 -36.94
CA LYS A 139 -13.21 26.79 -35.50
C LYS A 139 -14.60 27.25 -35.05
N LEU A 140 -15.20 26.50 -34.14
CA LEU A 140 -16.55 26.67 -33.61
C LEU A 140 -16.45 26.94 -32.11
N LEU A 141 -17.23 27.90 -31.59
CA LEU A 141 -17.33 28.14 -30.15
C LEU A 141 -18.68 27.60 -29.64
N ILE A 142 -18.65 26.49 -28.91
CA ILE A 142 -19.83 25.78 -28.39
C ILE A 142 -19.75 25.78 -26.86
N SER A 143 -20.75 26.37 -26.19
CA SER A 143 -20.85 26.39 -24.72
C SER A 143 -19.54 26.82 -24.03
N ASP A 144 -18.97 27.95 -24.49
CA ASP A 144 -17.69 28.55 -24.06
C ASP A 144 -16.42 27.72 -24.35
N ARG A 145 -16.53 26.63 -25.12
CA ARG A 145 -15.39 25.80 -25.55
C ARG A 145 -15.10 25.91 -27.04
N THR A 146 -13.81 25.82 -27.39
CA THR A 146 -13.36 25.84 -28.77
C THR A 146 -13.34 24.43 -29.33
N VAL A 147 -14.05 24.22 -30.44
CA VAL A 147 -14.12 22.97 -31.18
C VAL A 147 -13.61 23.21 -32.60
N PHE A 148 -12.79 22.30 -33.09
CA PHE A 148 -12.34 22.28 -34.47
C PHE A 148 -13.14 21.25 -35.25
N ALA A 149 -13.50 21.58 -36.49
CA ALA A 149 -14.26 20.70 -37.38
C ALA A 149 -13.62 20.67 -38.77
N LEU A 150 -13.61 19.48 -39.37
CA LEU A 150 -13.03 19.17 -40.66
C LEU A 150 -14.03 18.35 -41.49
N GLU A 151 -14.25 18.76 -42.74
CA GLU A 151 -15.11 18.04 -43.69
C GLU A 151 -14.25 17.24 -44.67
N LEU A 152 -14.38 15.92 -44.62
CA LEU A 152 -13.72 14.94 -45.48
C LEU A 152 -14.80 14.03 -46.08
N SER A 153 -15.55 14.53 -47.08
CA SER A 153 -16.73 13.84 -47.64
C SER A 153 -16.49 12.33 -47.85
N PRO A 154 -17.34 11.44 -47.31
CA PRO A 154 -18.62 11.71 -46.65
C PRO A 154 -18.55 12.07 -45.16
N TYR A 155 -17.35 12.16 -44.56
CA TYR A 155 -17.16 12.32 -43.12
C TYR A 155 -17.15 13.79 -42.66
N LEU A 156 -17.74 14.02 -41.49
CA LEU A 156 -17.58 15.20 -40.66
C LEU A 156 -16.81 14.81 -39.40
N ILE A 157 -15.64 15.41 -39.21
CA ILE A 157 -14.75 15.09 -38.09
C ILE A 157 -14.66 16.31 -37.18
N PHE A 158 -14.76 16.12 -35.87
CA PHE A 158 -14.59 17.21 -34.92
C PHE A 158 -13.91 16.80 -33.62
N SER A 159 -13.20 17.75 -32.99
CA SER A 159 -12.47 17.58 -31.74
C SER A 159 -12.19 18.93 -31.10
N GLU A 160 -11.97 19.00 -29.78
CA GLU A 160 -11.44 20.21 -29.12
C GLU A 160 -9.95 20.42 -29.46
N SER A 161 -9.28 19.38 -29.96
CA SER A 161 -7.91 19.43 -30.44
C SER A 161 -7.83 19.81 -31.92
N SER A 162 -7.09 20.88 -32.21
CA SER A 162 -6.68 21.18 -33.58
C SER A 162 -5.59 20.23 -34.09
N LEU A 163 -4.69 19.80 -33.19
CA LEU A 163 -3.56 18.95 -33.51
C LEU A 163 -3.98 17.55 -33.95
N SER A 164 -5.05 17.00 -33.37
CA SER A 164 -5.60 15.69 -33.76
C SER A 164 -6.14 15.71 -35.19
N LEU A 165 -6.84 16.78 -35.59
CA LEU A 165 -7.32 16.96 -36.97
C LEU A 165 -6.16 17.19 -37.95
N GLU A 166 -5.14 17.96 -37.55
CA GLU A 166 -3.92 18.08 -38.36
C GLU A 166 -3.21 16.72 -38.51
N ALA A 167 -3.15 15.90 -37.46
CA ALA A 167 -2.57 14.56 -37.50
C ALA A 167 -3.33 13.66 -38.49
N ILE A 168 -4.67 13.68 -38.49
CA ILE A 168 -5.51 12.98 -39.48
C ILE A 168 -5.12 13.42 -40.91
N LEU A 169 -4.98 14.73 -41.14
CA LEU A 169 -4.59 15.25 -42.45
C LEU A 169 -3.15 14.89 -42.84
N ARG A 170 -2.21 14.82 -41.88
CA ARG A 170 -0.84 14.31 -42.12
C ARG A 170 -0.88 12.84 -42.52
N THR A 171 -1.70 12.03 -41.85
CA THR A 171 -1.90 10.60 -42.17
C THR A 171 -2.50 10.42 -43.57
N LEU A 172 -3.57 11.14 -43.90
CA LEU A 172 -4.22 11.09 -45.21
C LEU A 172 -3.26 11.46 -46.36
N ASN A 173 -2.33 12.39 -46.11
CA ASN A 173 -1.31 12.79 -47.08
C ASN A 173 -0.05 11.89 -47.08
N GLY A 174 -0.03 10.82 -46.28
CA GLY A 174 1.10 9.89 -46.16
C GLY A 174 2.33 10.48 -45.45
N GLN A 175 2.17 11.56 -44.69
CA GLN A 175 3.23 12.13 -43.84
C GLN A 175 3.37 11.36 -42.52
N ASN A 176 2.25 10.84 -42.01
CA ASN A 176 2.20 9.96 -40.84
C ASN A 176 1.69 8.57 -41.26
N SER A 177 2.07 7.54 -40.53
CA SER A 177 1.52 6.19 -40.71
C SER A 177 0.09 6.14 -40.18
N ALA A 178 -0.78 5.38 -40.86
CA ALA A 178 -2.11 5.06 -40.34
C ALA A 178 -2.06 3.83 -39.42
N VAL A 179 -3.03 3.68 -38.53
CA VAL A 179 -3.23 2.43 -37.78
C VAL A 179 -3.53 1.29 -38.77
N LYS A 180 -2.85 0.15 -38.62
CA LYS A 180 -2.99 -1.01 -39.52
C LYS A 180 -4.22 -1.84 -39.12
N LEU A 181 -5.41 -1.37 -39.46
CA LEU A 181 -6.68 -2.04 -39.14
C LEU A 181 -7.14 -2.96 -40.28
N GLU A 182 -7.47 -4.21 -39.94
CA GLU A 182 -8.12 -5.15 -40.87
C GLU A 182 -9.65 -4.98 -40.88
N ALA A 183 -10.32 -5.50 -41.91
CA ALA A 183 -11.75 -5.25 -42.14
C ALA A 183 -12.68 -5.86 -41.07
N ASP A 184 -12.29 -6.98 -40.48
CA ASP A 184 -12.98 -7.67 -39.39
C ASP A 184 -12.79 -6.97 -38.03
N GLN A 185 -11.68 -6.27 -37.85
CA GLN A 185 -11.37 -5.54 -36.61
C GLN A 185 -12.21 -4.28 -36.41
N ILE A 186 -12.83 -3.76 -37.46
CA ILE A 186 -13.58 -2.50 -37.50
C ILE A 186 -15.10 -2.71 -37.64
N GLU A 187 -15.59 -3.90 -37.32
CA GLU A 187 -17.03 -4.18 -37.25
C GLU A 187 -17.72 -3.28 -36.19
N PRO A 188 -19.03 -3.03 -36.32
CA PRO A 188 -19.78 -2.29 -35.31
C PRO A 188 -19.71 -2.95 -33.92
N GLY A 189 -19.62 -2.13 -32.86
CA GLY A 189 -19.58 -2.59 -31.47
C GLY A 189 -18.19 -3.05 -30.99
N ARG A 190 -17.10 -2.60 -31.63
CA ARG A 190 -15.72 -2.97 -31.28
C ARG A 190 -15.03 -1.88 -30.47
N PHE A 191 -14.23 -2.28 -29.50
CA PHE A 191 -13.23 -1.45 -28.83
C PHE A 191 -11.83 -1.91 -29.27
N ILE A 192 -11.07 -1.02 -29.90
CA ILE A 192 -9.80 -1.36 -30.52
C ILE A 192 -8.67 -0.70 -29.74
N ILE A 193 -7.70 -1.53 -29.34
CA ILE A 193 -6.46 -1.11 -28.71
C ILE A 193 -5.34 -1.23 -29.75
N ASN A 194 -4.76 -0.11 -30.14
CA ASN A 194 -3.61 -0.07 -31.02
C ASN A 194 -2.32 -0.32 -30.22
N MET A 195 -1.94 -1.59 -30.12
CA MET A 195 -0.84 -2.06 -29.28
C MET A 195 0.49 -1.35 -29.58
N GLU A 196 0.79 -1.00 -30.85
CA GLU A 196 1.99 -0.25 -31.23
C GLU A 196 2.05 1.16 -30.58
N SER A 197 0.92 1.73 -30.14
CA SER A 197 0.85 3.07 -29.52
C SER A 197 0.44 3.10 -28.05
N VAL A 198 0.07 1.95 -27.47
CA VAL A 198 -0.27 1.85 -26.04
C VAL A 198 0.90 2.32 -25.16
N GLU A 199 2.14 2.08 -25.57
CA GLU A 199 3.31 2.54 -24.82
C GLU A 199 3.38 4.06 -24.64
N HIS A 200 2.90 4.84 -25.61
CA HIS A 200 2.84 6.29 -25.48
C HIS A 200 1.85 6.71 -24.39
N TRP A 201 0.74 6.00 -24.25
CA TRP A 201 -0.17 6.20 -23.12
C TRP A 201 0.49 5.85 -21.79
N VAL A 202 1.17 4.69 -21.71
CA VAL A 202 1.88 4.29 -20.48
C VAL A 202 2.94 5.35 -20.09
N GLN A 203 3.64 5.94 -21.07
CA GLN A 203 4.60 7.02 -20.85
C GLN A 203 3.97 8.33 -20.35
N GLN A 204 2.71 8.62 -20.69
CA GLN A 204 2.00 9.80 -20.21
C GLN A 204 1.61 9.65 -18.73
N VAL A 205 1.14 8.46 -18.33
CA VAL A 205 0.74 8.17 -16.95
C VAL A 205 1.93 7.91 -16.04
N ALA A 206 3.06 7.43 -16.57
CA ALA A 206 4.27 7.19 -15.79
C ALA A 206 5.08 8.48 -15.55
N GLN A 207 5.86 8.49 -14.46
CA GLN A 207 6.85 9.54 -14.22
C GLN A 207 7.90 9.58 -15.33
N VAL A 208 8.41 10.79 -15.59
CA VAL A 208 9.36 11.07 -16.68
C VAL A 208 10.64 10.21 -16.57
N SER A 209 11.08 9.89 -15.36
CA SER A 209 12.25 9.05 -15.08
C SER A 209 12.12 7.62 -15.63
N TYR A 210 10.91 7.09 -15.77
CA TYR A 210 10.66 5.71 -16.20
C TYR A 210 10.43 5.56 -17.70
N ARG A 211 10.13 6.64 -18.43
CA ARG A 211 9.81 6.61 -19.87
C ARG A 211 10.80 5.85 -20.76
N PRO A 212 12.14 5.97 -20.56
CA PRO A 212 13.09 5.23 -21.40
C PRO A 212 12.97 3.71 -21.30
N TYR A 213 12.40 3.19 -20.21
CA TYR A 213 12.21 1.75 -19.99
C TYR A 213 10.89 1.22 -20.57
N LEU A 214 10.04 2.11 -21.12
CA LEU A 214 8.72 1.80 -21.64
C LEU A 214 8.67 1.78 -23.18
N LEU A 215 9.82 1.92 -23.84
CA LEU A 215 9.91 1.91 -25.30
C LEU A 215 9.88 0.47 -25.84
N ASP A 216 9.23 0.30 -26.99
CA ASP A 216 9.11 -0.94 -27.75
C ASP A 216 8.50 -2.11 -26.94
N LEU A 217 7.64 -1.80 -25.94
CA LEU A 217 7.09 -2.81 -25.02
C LEU A 217 6.19 -3.82 -25.73
N PHE A 218 5.48 -3.39 -26.78
CA PHE A 218 4.56 -4.20 -27.56
C PHE A 218 4.96 -4.29 -29.04
N ASP A 219 6.24 -4.05 -29.35
CA ASP A 219 6.75 -4.19 -30.72
C ASP A 219 6.49 -5.61 -31.24
N GLY A 220 5.89 -5.69 -32.43
CA GLY A 220 5.39 -6.92 -33.04
C GLY A 220 3.93 -7.29 -32.75
N ALA A 221 3.20 -6.53 -31.94
CA ALA A 221 1.77 -6.73 -31.71
C ALA A 221 0.91 -5.94 -32.71
N GLY A 222 -0.03 -6.61 -33.38
CA GLY A 222 -1.08 -5.96 -34.15
C GLY A 222 -2.16 -5.33 -33.25
N PRO A 223 -3.13 -4.59 -33.82
CA PRO A 223 -4.26 -4.07 -33.06
C PRO A 223 -5.08 -5.20 -32.42
N LEU A 224 -5.54 -4.97 -31.19
CA LEU A 224 -6.44 -5.84 -30.46
C LEU A 224 -7.86 -5.30 -30.60
N SER A 225 -8.76 -6.05 -31.24
CA SER A 225 -10.17 -5.65 -31.43
C SER A 225 -11.07 -6.47 -30.50
N LEU A 226 -11.64 -5.81 -29.50
CA LEU A 226 -12.46 -6.38 -28.44
C LEU A 226 -13.95 -6.13 -28.72
N SER A 227 -14.80 -7.10 -28.40
CA SER A 227 -16.26 -6.95 -28.37
C SER A 227 -16.77 -7.12 -26.94
N PHE A 228 -17.77 -6.32 -26.58
CA PHE A 228 -18.47 -6.44 -25.30
C PHE A 228 -19.41 -7.65 -25.32
N SER A 229 -19.28 -8.51 -24.32
CA SER A 229 -20.22 -9.60 -24.04
C SER A 229 -20.84 -9.39 -22.66
N THR A 230 -22.14 -9.62 -22.56
CA THR A 230 -22.82 -9.76 -21.27
C THR A 230 -22.67 -11.22 -20.85
N PRO A 231 -22.20 -11.53 -19.63
CA PRO A 231 -22.15 -12.90 -19.13
C PRO A 231 -23.52 -13.56 -19.19
N GLU A 232 -23.58 -14.85 -19.53
CA GLU A 232 -24.83 -15.62 -19.43
C GLU A 232 -25.20 -15.83 -17.94
N GLU A 233 -26.49 -15.94 -17.58
CA GLU A 233 -26.95 -16.12 -16.18
C GLU A 233 -26.33 -17.35 -15.45
N GLU A 234 -25.60 -18.24 -16.16
CA GLU A 234 -24.87 -19.37 -15.60
C GLU A 234 -23.39 -19.07 -15.24
N GLU A 235 -22.82 -17.93 -15.65
CA GLU A 235 -21.41 -17.56 -15.43
C GLU A 235 -21.22 -16.73 -14.14
N GLY A 236 -21.32 -17.37 -12.97
CA GLY A 236 -20.90 -16.83 -11.66
C GLY A 236 -21.64 -15.56 -11.17
N GLU A 237 -22.18 -15.58 -9.95
CA GLU A 237 -22.92 -14.41 -9.40
C GLU A 237 -22.05 -13.13 -9.24
N SER A 238 -20.72 -13.22 -9.40
CA SER A 238 -19.74 -12.14 -9.18
C SER A 238 -19.15 -11.48 -10.44
N LEU A 239 -19.42 -11.98 -11.67
CA LEU A 239 -18.85 -11.41 -12.91
C LEU A 239 -19.70 -10.23 -13.43
N ASN A 240 -19.11 -9.03 -13.48
CA ASN A 240 -19.81 -7.80 -13.87
C ASN A 240 -19.89 -7.58 -15.39
N TRP A 241 -18.75 -7.65 -16.07
CA TRP A 241 -18.67 -7.43 -17.51
C TRP A 241 -17.43 -8.08 -18.12
N GLN A 242 -17.49 -8.32 -19.44
CA GLN A 242 -16.39 -8.93 -20.19
C GLN A 242 -16.19 -8.27 -21.57
N LEU A 243 -14.91 -8.15 -21.97
CA LEU A 243 -14.48 -7.75 -23.30
C LEU A 243 -13.55 -8.83 -23.88
N THR A 244 -13.88 -9.37 -25.04
CA THR A 244 -13.12 -10.48 -25.66
C THR A 244 -12.72 -10.13 -27.08
N GLY A 245 -11.52 -10.52 -27.50
CA GLY A 245 -11.00 -10.22 -28.83
C GLY A 245 -9.71 -10.94 -29.18
N GLU A 246 -9.19 -10.68 -30.37
CA GLU A 246 -7.99 -11.34 -30.88
C GLU A 246 -6.97 -10.32 -31.40
N MET A 247 -5.69 -10.65 -31.25
CA MET A 247 -4.58 -9.88 -31.83
C MET A 247 -3.55 -10.78 -32.51
N VAL A 248 -3.01 -10.31 -33.64
CA VAL A 248 -1.91 -10.98 -34.33
C VAL A 248 -0.59 -10.62 -33.65
N VAL A 249 0.28 -11.60 -33.46
CA VAL A 249 1.58 -11.44 -32.79
C VAL A 249 2.71 -11.93 -33.67
N ASP A 250 3.69 -11.07 -33.95
CA ASP A 250 4.92 -11.44 -34.66
C ASP A 250 5.83 -12.32 -33.80
N SER A 251 6.47 -13.28 -34.46
CA SER A 251 7.40 -14.26 -33.91
C SER A 251 8.68 -13.67 -33.27
N ILE A 252 9.06 -12.44 -33.61
CA ILE A 252 10.30 -11.78 -33.12
C ILE A 252 10.00 -10.77 -32.00
N GLY A 253 8.74 -10.62 -31.61
CA GLY A 253 8.26 -9.54 -30.74
C GLY A 253 9.05 -9.32 -29.44
N SER A 254 8.79 -8.17 -28.82
CA SER A 254 9.42 -7.74 -27.56
C SER A 254 9.34 -8.82 -26.46
N THR A 255 10.21 -8.75 -25.45
CA THR A 255 10.17 -9.72 -24.34
C THR A 255 8.81 -9.76 -23.62
N PRO A 256 8.17 -8.63 -23.24
CA PRO A 256 6.82 -8.65 -22.68
C PRO A 256 5.79 -9.31 -23.60
N LEU A 257 5.85 -9.02 -24.91
CA LEU A 257 4.93 -9.63 -25.87
C LEU A 257 5.12 -11.15 -25.97
N ARG A 258 6.37 -11.64 -25.98
CA ARG A 258 6.67 -13.08 -25.96
C ARG A 258 6.19 -13.75 -24.67
N ALA A 259 6.22 -13.03 -23.55
CA ALA A 259 5.81 -13.54 -22.25
C ALA A 259 4.28 -13.82 -22.20
N ILE A 260 3.48 -13.01 -22.89
CA ILE A 260 2.01 -13.15 -22.94
C ILE A 260 1.49 -13.92 -24.15
N SER A 261 2.34 -14.26 -25.13
CA SER A 261 1.90 -14.88 -26.39
C SER A 261 2.45 -16.28 -26.62
N SER A 262 2.88 -16.94 -25.54
CA SER A 262 3.24 -18.35 -25.51
C SER A 262 2.03 -19.25 -25.81
N ILE A 263 2.26 -20.54 -26.04
CA ILE A 263 1.17 -21.51 -26.17
C ILE A 263 0.50 -21.71 -24.80
N SER A 264 -0.83 -21.85 -24.81
CA SER A 264 -1.65 -22.06 -23.60
C SER A 264 -1.37 -23.41 -22.93
N GLU A 265 -1.21 -23.40 -21.61
CA GLU A 265 -1.05 -24.57 -20.74
C GLU A 265 -1.56 -24.24 -19.33
N GLU A 266 -1.81 -25.27 -18.50
CA GLU A 266 -2.26 -25.11 -17.11
C GLU A 266 -1.19 -24.40 -16.24
N PHE A 267 -1.63 -23.42 -15.44
CA PHE A 267 -0.78 -22.74 -14.45
C PHE A 267 -0.81 -23.44 -13.09
N THR A 268 0.29 -23.32 -12.37
CA THR A 268 0.53 -23.96 -11.07
C THR A 268 1.17 -23.04 -10.04
N LEU A 269 1.72 -21.90 -10.46
CA LEU A 269 2.37 -20.93 -9.58
C LEU A 269 1.39 -20.17 -8.67
N ASP A 270 0.10 -20.14 -8.99
CA ASP A 270 -0.98 -19.63 -8.12
C ASP A 270 -1.02 -20.32 -6.74
N ARG A 271 -0.48 -21.54 -6.63
CA ARG A 271 -0.30 -22.28 -5.37
C ARG A 271 0.80 -21.72 -4.46
N TYR A 272 1.53 -20.70 -4.90
CA TYR A 272 2.64 -20.08 -4.19
C TYR A 272 2.49 -18.55 -4.04
N ILE A 273 1.58 -17.94 -4.80
CA ILE A 273 1.31 -16.49 -4.75
C ILE A 273 0.44 -16.21 -3.52
N SER A 274 0.89 -15.31 -2.66
CA SER A 274 0.21 -14.98 -1.39
C SER A 274 -1.15 -14.31 -1.63
N VAL A 275 -2.13 -14.55 -0.76
CA VAL A 275 -3.44 -13.83 -0.78
C VAL A 275 -3.31 -12.32 -0.49
N ASN A 276 -2.17 -11.89 0.05
CA ASN A 276 -1.91 -10.49 0.39
C ASN A 276 -1.44 -9.65 -0.82
N THR A 277 -1.32 -10.24 -2.02
CA THR A 277 -0.87 -9.49 -3.21
C THR A 277 -1.87 -8.40 -3.60
N SER A 278 -1.37 -7.25 -4.05
CA SER A 278 -2.19 -6.22 -4.70
C SER A 278 -2.56 -6.58 -6.13
N GLY A 279 -1.71 -7.37 -6.78
CA GLY A 279 -1.97 -7.90 -8.10
C GLY A 279 -0.87 -8.89 -8.46
N PHE A 280 -1.14 -9.74 -9.43
CA PHE A 280 -0.14 -10.65 -9.96
C PHE A 280 -0.38 -10.95 -11.43
N SER A 281 0.65 -11.49 -12.06
CA SER A 281 0.57 -12.07 -13.37
C SER A 281 1.19 -13.45 -13.35
N ILE A 282 0.60 -14.39 -14.06
CA ILE A 282 1.21 -15.67 -14.40
C ILE A 282 1.29 -15.73 -15.91
N LEU A 283 2.48 -15.97 -16.45
CA LEU A 283 2.80 -15.89 -17.86
C LEU A 283 3.88 -16.93 -18.19
N ARG A 284 4.29 -17.04 -19.46
CA ARG A 284 5.32 -18.03 -19.85
C ARG A 284 6.42 -17.40 -20.66
N LEU A 285 7.64 -17.55 -20.17
CA LEU A 285 8.83 -17.04 -20.82
C LEU A 285 9.99 -18.02 -20.62
N GLU A 286 10.43 -18.62 -21.73
CA GLU A 286 11.52 -19.59 -21.73
C GLU A 286 12.80 -19.01 -21.08
N PRO A 287 13.40 -19.72 -20.11
CA PRO A 287 14.64 -19.29 -19.50
C PRO A 287 15.78 -19.34 -20.52
N ARG A 288 16.71 -18.40 -20.40
CA ARG A 288 17.86 -18.36 -21.31
C ARG A 288 18.85 -19.48 -21.00
N ALA A 289 19.00 -20.41 -21.93
CA ALA A 289 20.01 -21.46 -21.85
C ALA A 289 21.46 -20.93 -21.85
N VAL A 290 21.69 -19.73 -22.40
CA VAL A 290 23.02 -19.10 -22.54
C VAL A 290 22.98 -17.66 -22.04
N PRO A 291 24.04 -17.16 -21.36
CA PRO A 291 24.12 -15.77 -20.92
C PRO A 291 23.94 -14.75 -22.05
N ILE A 292 23.42 -13.57 -21.71
CA ILE A 292 23.18 -12.47 -22.67
C ILE A 292 24.50 -11.97 -23.25
N THR A 293 24.60 -11.93 -24.58
CA THR A 293 25.76 -11.34 -25.28
C THR A 293 25.78 -9.82 -25.13
N GLY A 294 26.88 -9.27 -24.65
CA GLY A 294 27.07 -7.82 -24.50
C GLY A 294 26.60 -7.23 -23.17
N LEU A 295 26.18 -8.05 -22.21
CA LEU A 295 25.93 -7.60 -20.84
C LEU A 295 27.26 -7.63 -20.05
N ASP A 296 27.71 -6.47 -19.57
CA ASP A 296 28.94 -6.39 -18.78
C ASP A 296 28.78 -7.10 -17.44
N ALA A 297 29.84 -7.77 -16.99
CA ALA A 297 29.89 -8.36 -15.66
C ALA A 297 30.11 -7.26 -14.62
N ALA A 298 29.02 -6.77 -14.03
CA ALA A 298 29.02 -5.56 -13.21
C ALA A 298 29.63 -5.79 -11.81
N ASN A 299 29.51 -7.00 -11.26
CA ASN A 299 29.97 -7.35 -9.92
C ASN A 299 30.89 -8.58 -9.92
N GLU A 300 31.36 -8.98 -8.74
CA GLU A 300 32.24 -10.15 -8.56
C GLU A 300 31.55 -11.46 -8.93
N THR A 301 30.27 -11.61 -8.56
CA THR A 301 29.46 -12.80 -8.87
C THR A 301 29.28 -13.00 -10.36
N ASP A 302 28.94 -11.96 -11.12
CA ASP A 302 28.79 -12.01 -12.58
C ASP A 302 30.11 -12.39 -13.26
N ARG A 303 31.25 -11.84 -12.77
CA ARG A 303 32.58 -12.21 -13.27
C ARG A 303 32.90 -13.68 -12.99
N TYR A 304 32.55 -14.16 -11.80
CA TYR A 304 32.75 -15.56 -11.43
C TYR A 304 31.89 -16.50 -12.29
N ILE A 305 30.62 -16.16 -12.56
CA ILE A 305 29.74 -16.95 -13.42
C ILE A 305 30.24 -16.98 -14.87
N ARG A 306 30.76 -15.86 -15.38
CA ARG A 306 31.37 -15.81 -16.72
C ARG A 306 32.54 -16.78 -16.84
N ASP A 307 33.38 -16.83 -15.80
CA ASP A 307 34.57 -17.68 -15.79
C ASP A 307 34.22 -19.16 -15.46
N ASN A 308 33.04 -19.42 -14.90
CA ASN A 308 32.49 -20.74 -14.53
C ASN A 308 31.07 -20.95 -15.12
N PRO A 309 30.94 -21.09 -16.45
CA PRO A 309 29.65 -21.13 -17.15
C PRO A 309 28.75 -22.32 -16.76
N GLU A 310 29.32 -23.35 -16.13
CA GLU A 310 28.56 -24.48 -15.62
C GLU A 310 27.51 -24.06 -14.56
N ILE A 311 27.78 -23.00 -13.77
CA ILE A 311 26.84 -22.47 -12.77
C ILE A 311 25.56 -22.01 -13.45
N TRP A 312 25.69 -21.25 -14.53
CA TRP A 312 24.57 -20.81 -15.35
C TRP A 312 23.78 -22.00 -15.90
N SER A 313 24.47 -22.97 -16.53
CA SER A 313 23.83 -24.13 -17.15
C SER A 313 23.09 -25.02 -16.15
N LEU A 314 23.64 -25.19 -14.94
CA LEU A 314 23.03 -25.98 -13.88
C LEU A 314 21.71 -25.35 -13.41
N ILE A 315 21.67 -24.03 -13.25
CA ILE A 315 20.46 -23.32 -12.87
C ILE A 315 19.47 -23.33 -14.04
N ALA A 316 19.89 -22.89 -15.23
CA ALA A 316 19.05 -22.75 -16.41
C ALA A 316 18.34 -24.07 -16.78
N SER A 317 19.03 -25.21 -16.66
CA SER A 317 18.45 -26.53 -16.96
C SER A 317 17.33 -26.98 -16.02
N GLN A 318 17.13 -26.31 -14.89
CA GLN A 318 16.07 -26.61 -13.92
C GLN A 318 14.93 -25.59 -13.93
N LEU A 319 15.05 -24.49 -14.65
CA LEU A 319 14.01 -23.47 -14.74
C LEU A 319 13.01 -23.88 -15.83
N GLU A 320 11.73 -23.67 -15.55
CA GLU A 320 10.65 -23.87 -16.52
C GLU A 320 10.16 -22.52 -17.06
N SER A 321 9.33 -22.55 -18.12
CA SER A 321 8.84 -21.34 -18.77
C SER A 321 7.83 -20.56 -17.92
N GLU A 322 7.06 -21.25 -17.07
CA GLU A 322 6.08 -20.63 -16.19
C GLU A 322 6.75 -19.66 -15.20
N LEU A 323 6.33 -18.39 -15.28
CA LEU A 323 6.85 -17.28 -14.48
C LEU A 323 5.66 -16.47 -13.97
N ALA A 324 5.68 -16.15 -12.68
CA ALA A 324 4.75 -15.19 -12.11
C ALA A 324 5.48 -13.94 -11.62
N PHE A 325 4.79 -12.81 -11.69
CA PHE A 325 5.20 -11.54 -11.08
C PHE A 325 4.06 -11.08 -10.18
N ALA A 326 4.33 -10.91 -8.90
CA ALA A 326 3.34 -10.47 -7.91
C ALA A 326 3.78 -9.16 -7.25
N THR A 327 2.82 -8.29 -7.00
CA THR A 327 3.00 -6.99 -6.34
C THR A 327 2.24 -6.99 -5.02
N PHE A 328 2.71 -6.20 -4.07
CA PHE A 328 2.12 -6.12 -2.73
C PHE A 328 1.81 -4.66 -2.41
N ALA A 329 0.57 -4.38 -1.98
CA ALA A 329 0.21 -3.06 -1.49
C ALA A 329 0.89 -2.85 -0.13
N GLU A 330 2.03 -2.16 -0.19
CA GLU A 330 2.82 -1.61 0.91
C GLU A 330 2.81 -2.44 2.18
N SER A 331 3.46 -3.58 2.06
CA SER A 331 3.68 -4.53 3.12
C SER A 331 4.99 -4.19 3.88
N GLY A 332 5.83 -3.28 3.35
CA GLY A 332 7.13 -2.84 3.90
C GLY A 332 7.60 -1.40 3.63
N ALA A 333 8.91 -1.17 3.78
CA ALA A 333 9.55 0.14 3.94
C ALA A 333 9.58 1.06 2.70
N SER A 334 9.38 0.51 1.49
CA SER A 334 9.29 1.29 0.24
C SER A 334 8.56 0.49 -0.83
N SER A 335 7.49 1.06 -1.39
CA SER A 335 6.69 0.50 -2.49
C SER A 335 7.53 0.08 -3.71
N SER A 336 8.66 0.75 -3.95
CA SER A 336 9.60 0.39 -5.02
C SER A 336 10.26 -1.00 -4.88
N SER A 337 10.13 -1.63 -3.71
CA SER A 337 10.70 -2.94 -3.41
C SER A 337 9.66 -4.04 -3.14
N GLU A 338 8.37 -3.71 -3.20
CA GLU A 338 7.26 -4.58 -2.82
C GLU A 338 6.75 -5.45 -4.00
N TYR A 339 7.67 -6.19 -4.61
CA TYR A 339 7.33 -7.14 -5.68
C TYR A 339 8.20 -8.41 -5.63
N MET A 340 7.70 -9.46 -6.25
CA MET A 340 8.34 -10.76 -6.29
C MET A 340 8.17 -11.44 -7.64
N PHE A 341 9.22 -12.10 -8.12
CA PHE A 341 9.15 -13.05 -9.23
C PHE A 341 9.10 -14.47 -8.70
N TYR A 342 8.21 -15.30 -9.25
CA TYR A 342 8.16 -16.74 -8.97
C TYR A 342 8.51 -17.48 -10.25
N ARG A 343 9.53 -18.31 -10.20
CA ARG A 343 9.92 -19.16 -11.33
C ARG A 343 9.63 -20.60 -11.01
N LYS A 344 8.86 -21.27 -11.86
CA LYS A 344 8.66 -22.71 -11.76
C LYS A 344 9.97 -23.44 -12.06
N THR A 345 10.21 -24.53 -11.34
CA THR A 345 11.42 -25.33 -11.45
C THR A 345 11.08 -26.81 -11.53
N SER A 346 11.81 -27.56 -12.36
CA SER A 346 11.68 -29.03 -12.38
C SER A 346 12.24 -29.68 -11.12
N GLY A 347 13.08 -28.94 -10.38
CA GLY A 347 13.70 -29.37 -9.14
C GLY A 347 14.74 -28.39 -8.62
N ASN A 348 14.79 -28.24 -7.31
CA ASN A 348 15.65 -27.25 -6.65
C ASN A 348 17.05 -27.77 -6.25
N ALA A 349 17.37 -29.05 -6.50
CA ALA A 349 18.64 -29.65 -6.04
C ALA A 349 19.85 -29.04 -6.76
N SER A 350 19.86 -29.04 -8.10
CA SER A 350 20.98 -28.48 -8.88
C SER A 350 21.12 -26.97 -8.71
N ILE A 351 20.00 -26.25 -8.57
CA ILE A 351 19.98 -24.82 -8.27
C ILE A 351 20.65 -24.58 -6.91
N ARG A 352 20.26 -25.36 -5.89
CA ARG A 352 20.87 -25.27 -4.56
C ARG A 352 22.36 -25.58 -4.57
N ASP A 353 22.79 -26.58 -5.33
CA ASP A 353 24.21 -26.90 -5.48
C ASP A 353 25.00 -25.75 -6.12
N ALA A 354 24.44 -25.09 -7.12
CA ALA A 354 25.04 -23.92 -7.75
C ALA A 354 25.15 -22.73 -6.78
N LEU A 355 24.08 -22.42 -6.03
CA LEU A 355 24.07 -21.33 -5.05
C LEU A 355 25.00 -21.61 -3.85
N ASN A 356 25.09 -22.86 -3.39
CA ASN A 356 26.05 -23.25 -2.34
C ASN A 356 27.51 -23.06 -2.78
N ARG A 357 27.83 -23.23 -4.07
CA ARG A 357 29.18 -22.93 -4.59
C ARG A 357 29.49 -21.44 -4.53
N LEU A 358 28.51 -20.59 -4.83
CA LEU A 358 28.67 -19.14 -4.69
C LEU A 358 28.85 -18.73 -3.23
N GLU A 359 28.13 -19.37 -2.31
CA GLU A 359 28.27 -19.13 -0.87
C GLU A 359 29.66 -19.53 -0.35
N GLN A 360 30.20 -20.67 -0.77
CA GLN A 360 31.56 -21.11 -0.42
C GLN A 360 32.66 -20.13 -0.85
N GLU A 361 32.44 -19.42 -1.96
CA GLU A 361 33.36 -18.39 -2.47
C GLU A 361 33.08 -16.99 -1.87
N GLY A 362 32.12 -16.86 -0.96
CA GLY A 362 31.72 -15.58 -0.35
C GLY A 362 30.95 -14.64 -1.29
N LEU A 363 30.40 -15.18 -2.39
CA LEU A 363 29.63 -14.44 -3.41
C LEU A 363 28.12 -14.47 -3.17
N ALA A 364 27.66 -15.27 -2.21
CA ALA A 364 26.28 -15.34 -1.75
C ALA A 364 26.25 -15.56 -0.22
N VAL A 365 25.18 -15.11 0.43
CA VAL A 365 24.93 -15.38 1.85
C VAL A 365 23.70 -16.26 1.98
N ARG A 366 23.83 -17.38 2.69
CA ARG A 366 22.73 -18.35 2.87
C ARG A 366 22.08 -18.21 4.24
N ASP A 367 20.76 -18.19 4.24
CA ASP A 367 19.91 -18.32 5.43
C ASP A 367 18.81 -19.35 5.18
N GLY A 368 18.98 -20.56 5.71
CA GLY A 368 18.07 -21.68 5.49
C GLY A 368 17.90 -22.07 4.02
N ASN A 369 16.74 -21.74 3.44
CA ASN A 369 16.38 -21.94 2.03
C ASN A 369 16.50 -20.67 1.17
N THR A 370 16.92 -19.56 1.78
CA THR A 370 17.07 -18.25 1.14
C THR A 370 18.55 -17.98 0.86
N TYR A 371 18.85 -17.38 -0.29
CA TYR A 371 20.18 -16.90 -0.64
C TYR A 371 20.10 -15.43 -1.00
N GLN A 372 20.93 -14.60 -0.37
CA GLN A 372 21.19 -13.24 -0.84
C GLN A 372 22.29 -13.30 -1.91
N VAL A 373 22.01 -12.73 -3.08
CA VAL A 373 22.90 -12.78 -4.23
C VAL A 373 22.96 -11.41 -4.88
N ASN A 374 24.20 -10.92 -5.10
CA ASN A 374 24.44 -9.74 -5.92
C ASN A 374 24.88 -10.18 -7.32
N SER A 375 23.94 -10.32 -8.27
CA SER A 375 24.19 -10.75 -9.66
C SER A 375 23.06 -10.32 -10.60
N ARG A 376 23.34 -9.39 -11.52
CA ARG A 376 22.35 -9.05 -12.55
C ARG A 376 22.09 -10.24 -13.50
N TRP A 377 23.12 -11.07 -13.72
CA TRP A 377 23.02 -12.24 -14.58
C TRP A 377 22.04 -13.28 -14.00
N LEU A 378 22.15 -13.60 -12.71
CA LEU A 378 21.23 -14.55 -12.08
C LEU A 378 19.83 -13.97 -11.89
N SER A 379 19.70 -12.68 -11.60
CA SER A 379 18.39 -12.01 -11.57
C SER A 379 17.65 -12.18 -12.89
N ILE A 380 18.35 -11.96 -14.02
CA ILE A 380 17.78 -12.19 -15.36
C ILE A 380 17.51 -13.67 -15.62
N LEU A 381 18.34 -14.59 -15.11
CA LEU A 381 18.10 -16.01 -15.31
C LEU A 381 16.81 -16.47 -14.62
N PHE A 382 16.61 -16.08 -13.35
CA PHE A 382 15.42 -16.46 -12.59
C PHE A 382 14.17 -15.67 -13.01
N GLY A 383 14.25 -14.35 -13.10
CA GLY A 383 13.11 -13.49 -13.44
C GLY A 383 12.96 -13.20 -14.94
N SER A 384 13.72 -13.89 -15.80
CA SER A 384 13.87 -13.58 -17.23
C SER A 384 14.35 -12.13 -17.47
N GLU A 385 14.31 -11.65 -18.72
CA GLU A 385 14.68 -10.28 -19.04
C GLU A 385 13.70 -9.21 -18.51
N LEU A 386 12.64 -9.63 -17.81
CA LEU A 386 11.70 -8.75 -17.10
C LEU A 386 12.27 -8.28 -15.76
N SER A 387 13.25 -9.00 -15.18
CA SER A 387 13.86 -8.62 -13.92
C SER A 387 14.99 -7.62 -14.12
N ALA A 388 14.92 -6.50 -13.39
CA ALA A 388 15.96 -5.47 -13.36
C ALA A 388 16.81 -5.51 -12.07
N MET A 389 16.65 -6.54 -11.24
CA MET A 389 17.33 -6.62 -9.95
C MET A 389 18.84 -6.83 -10.11
N SER A 390 19.61 -6.49 -9.07
CA SER A 390 21.04 -6.77 -9.03
C SER A 390 21.43 -7.34 -7.67
N ASP A 391 20.92 -6.79 -6.58
CA ASP A 391 20.98 -7.38 -5.24
C ASP A 391 19.59 -7.90 -4.89
N PHE A 392 19.45 -9.18 -4.62
CA PHE A 392 18.16 -9.81 -4.37
C PHE A 392 18.29 -11.04 -3.49
N TYR A 393 17.15 -11.49 -2.97
CA TYR A 393 16.98 -12.73 -2.24
C TYR A 393 16.26 -13.75 -3.12
N VAL A 394 16.77 -14.98 -3.17
CA VAL A 394 16.11 -16.12 -3.80
C VAL A 394 15.79 -17.20 -2.77
N THR A 395 14.51 -17.53 -2.62
CA THR A 395 14.03 -18.62 -1.76
C THR A 395 13.63 -19.81 -2.60
N LEU A 396 14.18 -20.98 -2.28
CA LEU A 396 13.85 -22.23 -2.96
C LEU A 396 12.88 -23.05 -2.11
N TYR A 397 11.68 -23.31 -2.63
CA TYR A 397 10.67 -24.12 -1.93
C TYR A 397 9.96 -25.04 -2.91
N ARG A 398 9.91 -26.35 -2.60
CA ARG A 398 9.33 -27.38 -3.49
C ARG A 398 9.84 -27.26 -4.93
N ASP A 399 8.98 -26.88 -5.86
CA ASP A 399 9.19 -26.68 -7.30
C ASP A 399 9.13 -25.19 -7.71
N VAL A 400 9.33 -24.24 -6.78
CA VAL A 400 9.42 -22.80 -7.09
C VAL A 400 10.71 -22.17 -6.58
N ALA A 401 11.22 -21.18 -7.34
CA ALA A 401 12.25 -20.24 -6.92
C ALA A 401 11.65 -18.82 -6.87
N ALA A 402 11.64 -18.20 -5.69
CA ALA A 402 11.01 -16.92 -5.43
C ALA A 402 12.05 -15.80 -5.23
N LEU A 403 12.05 -14.80 -6.10
CA LEU A 403 12.99 -13.69 -6.16
C LEU A 403 12.36 -12.38 -5.64
N SER A 404 12.98 -11.73 -4.65
CA SER A 404 12.55 -10.40 -4.17
C SER A 404 13.73 -9.54 -3.73
N LEU A 405 13.55 -8.22 -3.74
CA LEU A 405 14.49 -7.27 -3.14
C LEU A 405 14.46 -7.32 -1.60
N ARG A 406 13.36 -7.81 -1.01
CA ARG A 406 13.20 -7.93 0.44
C ARG A 406 13.35 -9.39 0.87
N LYS A 407 14.22 -9.63 1.87
CA LYS A 407 14.42 -10.96 2.47
C LYS A 407 13.11 -11.55 2.96
N GLY A 408 12.37 -10.77 3.75
CA GLY A 408 11.14 -11.22 4.39
C GLY A 408 10.03 -11.57 3.39
N LEU A 409 9.88 -10.81 2.29
CA LEU A 409 8.98 -11.18 1.19
C LEU A 409 9.39 -12.51 0.56
N SER A 410 10.66 -12.67 0.16
CA SER A 410 11.11 -13.93 -0.43
C SER A 410 10.87 -15.13 0.53
N GLN A 411 11.04 -14.91 1.83
CA GLN A 411 10.83 -15.94 2.86
C GLN A 411 9.35 -16.26 3.14
N SER A 412 8.41 -15.34 2.87
CA SER A 412 6.98 -15.53 3.17
C SER A 412 6.33 -16.65 2.35
N VAL A 413 6.90 -16.99 1.18
CA VAL A 413 6.39 -18.05 0.29
C VAL A 413 6.23 -19.39 1.00
N ILE A 414 7.14 -19.73 1.91
CA ILE A 414 7.10 -21.01 2.65
C ILE A 414 5.93 -21.06 3.64
N PRO A 415 5.83 -20.15 4.64
CA PRO A 415 4.72 -20.17 5.58
C PRO A 415 3.36 -19.97 4.91
N ASP A 416 3.26 -19.13 3.88
CA ASP A 416 1.99 -18.89 3.16
C ASP A 416 1.49 -20.17 2.50
N ALA A 417 2.35 -20.85 1.73
CA ALA A 417 1.99 -22.10 1.06
C ALA A 417 1.70 -23.24 2.06
N GLN A 418 2.39 -23.30 3.21
CA GLN A 418 2.13 -24.32 4.22
C GLN A 418 0.79 -24.12 4.95
N ARG A 419 0.39 -22.87 5.13
CA ARG A 419 -0.85 -22.48 5.83
C ARG A 419 -2.05 -22.31 4.89
N ARG A 420 -1.89 -22.61 3.59
CA ARG A 420 -2.92 -22.41 2.56
C ARG A 420 -3.34 -20.94 2.41
N ARG A 421 -2.41 -20.01 2.63
CA ARG A 421 -2.59 -18.56 2.46
C ARG A 421 -2.09 -18.08 1.10
N VAL A 422 -2.47 -18.82 0.07
CA VAL A 422 -2.11 -18.54 -1.32
C VAL A 422 -3.39 -18.41 -2.13
N VAL A 423 -3.34 -17.64 -3.22
CA VAL A 423 -4.52 -17.31 -4.04
C VAL A 423 -5.27 -18.56 -4.51
N TYR A 424 -4.58 -19.68 -4.74
CA TYR A 424 -5.22 -20.96 -5.06
C TYR A 424 -6.28 -21.45 -4.06
N TYR A 425 -6.23 -21.00 -2.79
CA TYR A 425 -7.22 -21.35 -1.76
C TYR A 425 -8.11 -20.18 -1.34
N ASP A 426 -8.03 -19.06 -2.06
CA ASP A 426 -8.83 -17.87 -1.80
C ASP A 426 -10.17 -17.99 -2.51
N ASP A 427 -11.27 -17.74 -1.79
CA ASP A 427 -12.63 -17.98 -2.31
C ASP A 427 -12.91 -17.07 -3.53
N ASP A 428 -12.53 -15.78 -3.46
CA ASP A 428 -12.72 -14.83 -4.58
C ASP A 428 -11.91 -15.27 -5.82
N TYR A 429 -10.65 -15.68 -5.64
CA TYR A 429 -9.84 -16.13 -6.76
C TYR A 429 -10.30 -17.48 -7.34
N ILE A 430 -10.88 -18.37 -6.53
CA ILE A 430 -11.44 -19.63 -7.02
C ILE A 430 -12.58 -19.35 -8.01
N GLU A 431 -13.49 -18.43 -7.69
CA GLU A 431 -14.58 -18.03 -8.59
C GLU A 431 -14.06 -17.47 -9.91
N ILE A 432 -13.06 -16.58 -9.84
CA ILE A 432 -12.38 -16.05 -11.02
C ILE A 432 -11.76 -17.19 -11.83
N ARG A 433 -11.07 -18.10 -11.17
CA ARG A 433 -10.36 -19.20 -11.85
C ARG A 433 -11.32 -20.16 -12.54
N GLU A 434 -12.50 -20.38 -11.97
CA GLU A 434 -13.59 -21.18 -12.55
C GLU A 434 -14.24 -20.50 -13.78
N ALA A 435 -14.26 -19.16 -13.80
CA ALA A 435 -14.70 -18.39 -14.98
C ALA A 435 -13.66 -18.31 -16.10
N LEU A 436 -12.41 -18.74 -15.85
CA LEU A 436 -11.32 -18.71 -16.83
C LEU A 436 -11.05 -20.10 -17.45
N PRO A 437 -10.61 -20.15 -18.71
CA PRO A 437 -10.14 -21.38 -19.36
C PRO A 437 -9.08 -22.15 -18.55
N ASP A 438 -9.07 -23.48 -18.64
CA ASP A 438 -8.08 -24.32 -17.95
C ASP A 438 -6.64 -24.01 -18.39
N ASN A 439 -6.43 -23.82 -19.70
CA ASN A 439 -5.12 -23.59 -20.30
C ASN A 439 -5.00 -22.14 -20.74
N LEU A 440 -4.03 -21.42 -20.18
CA LEU A 440 -3.83 -19.99 -20.46
C LEU A 440 -2.40 -19.73 -20.94
N SER A 441 -2.27 -18.73 -21.79
CA SER A 441 -0.97 -18.15 -22.18
C SER A 441 -0.49 -17.16 -21.12
N PHE A 442 -1.44 -16.40 -20.56
CA PHE A 442 -1.21 -15.53 -19.42
C PHE A 442 -2.51 -15.25 -18.66
N VAL A 443 -2.35 -14.81 -17.41
CA VAL A 443 -3.38 -14.15 -16.61
C VAL A 443 -2.74 -12.99 -15.85
N PHE A 444 -3.40 -11.84 -15.84
CA PHE A 444 -3.15 -10.70 -14.98
C PHE A 444 -4.36 -10.56 -14.07
N TYR A 445 -4.15 -10.53 -12.76
CA TYR A 445 -5.16 -10.32 -11.74
C TYR A 445 -4.79 -9.08 -10.94
N LEU A 446 -5.73 -8.17 -10.73
CA LEU A 446 -5.56 -6.97 -9.90
C LEU A 446 -6.67 -6.92 -8.85
N ASN A 447 -6.28 -6.74 -7.58
CA ASN A 447 -7.17 -6.19 -6.56
C ASN A 447 -7.04 -4.67 -6.64
N THR A 448 -8.03 -4.01 -7.21
CA THR A 448 -7.84 -2.66 -7.72
C THR A 448 -7.54 -1.62 -6.64
N PRO A 449 -8.23 -1.59 -5.48
CA PRO A 449 -7.91 -0.65 -4.40
C PRO A 449 -6.47 -0.80 -3.89
N ARG A 450 -5.99 -2.04 -3.75
CA ARG A 450 -4.61 -2.33 -3.34
C ARG A 450 -3.61 -1.98 -4.44
N PHE A 451 -3.93 -2.31 -5.69
CA PHE A 451 -3.04 -2.08 -6.82
C PHE A 451 -2.79 -0.60 -7.10
N ILE A 452 -3.82 0.25 -7.02
CA ILE A 452 -3.69 1.71 -7.16
C ILE A 452 -2.65 2.25 -6.18
N ARG A 453 -2.71 1.83 -4.91
CA ARG A 453 -1.75 2.25 -3.88
C ARG A 453 -0.34 1.79 -4.20
N TYR A 454 -0.18 0.55 -4.68
CA TYR A 454 1.11 0.03 -5.11
C TYR A 454 1.70 0.88 -6.24
N ILE A 455 0.96 1.16 -7.32
CA ILE A 455 1.52 1.83 -8.51
C ILE A 455 1.78 3.33 -8.33
N GLN A 456 1.16 3.96 -7.32
CA GLN A 456 1.19 5.41 -7.10
C GLN A 456 2.58 6.07 -7.23
N PRO A 457 3.69 5.51 -6.70
CA PRO A 457 5.02 6.13 -6.79
C PRO A 457 5.58 6.22 -8.20
N TRP A 458 5.08 5.40 -9.14
CA TRP A 458 5.52 5.40 -10.53
C TRP A 458 4.67 6.28 -11.44
N LEU A 459 3.55 6.81 -10.92
CA LEU A 459 2.64 7.63 -11.69
C LEU A 459 3.03 9.11 -11.65
N ASN A 460 2.71 9.82 -12.74
CA ASN A 460 2.77 11.26 -12.84
C ASN A 460 1.69 11.89 -11.94
N PRO A 461 1.99 12.93 -11.13
CA PRO A 461 0.99 13.57 -10.25
C PRO A 461 -0.33 13.97 -10.94
N GLN A 462 -0.30 14.21 -12.25
CA GLN A 462 -1.49 14.43 -13.07
C GLN A 462 -1.76 13.17 -13.90
N HIS A 463 -2.45 12.18 -13.34
CA HIS A 463 -2.85 10.95 -14.04
C HIS A 463 -4.35 10.70 -13.89
N ASN A 464 -4.93 9.90 -14.79
CA ASN A 464 -6.35 9.51 -14.74
C ASN A 464 -6.54 8.03 -14.33
N ILE A 465 -5.47 7.34 -13.91
CA ILE A 465 -5.52 5.89 -13.64
C ILE A 465 -6.39 5.55 -12.44
N ASN A 466 -6.36 6.37 -11.37
CA ASN A 466 -7.14 6.10 -10.16
C ASN A 466 -8.63 6.12 -10.47
N THR A 467 -9.08 7.05 -11.31
CA THR A 467 -10.47 7.17 -11.74
C THR A 467 -10.91 6.00 -12.63
N LEU A 468 -10.04 5.53 -13.54
CA LEU A 468 -10.33 4.37 -14.39
C LEU A 468 -10.51 3.08 -13.60
N LEU A 469 -9.84 3.00 -12.45
CA LEU A 469 -9.72 1.79 -11.66
C LEU A 469 -10.61 1.83 -10.39
N SER A 470 -11.00 3.01 -9.88
CA SER A 470 -11.72 3.13 -8.61
C SER A 470 -13.12 2.51 -8.60
N GLU A 471 -13.73 2.35 -9.77
CA GLU A 471 -15.05 1.73 -9.93
C GLU A 471 -14.98 0.19 -10.01
N LEU A 472 -13.78 -0.39 -10.00
CA LEU A 472 -13.57 -1.83 -10.13
C LEU A 472 -13.05 -2.40 -8.81
N ASP A 473 -13.63 -3.52 -8.36
CA ASP A 473 -13.11 -4.26 -7.22
C ASP A 473 -11.93 -5.15 -7.62
N GLN A 474 -12.18 -6.04 -8.58
CA GLN A 474 -11.21 -6.96 -9.12
C GLN A 474 -11.22 -6.90 -10.66
N PHE A 475 -10.03 -6.82 -11.24
CA PHE A 475 -9.84 -6.72 -12.68
C PHE A 475 -8.88 -7.78 -13.19
N VAL A 476 -9.32 -8.51 -14.22
CA VAL A 476 -8.58 -9.66 -14.75
C VAL A 476 -8.41 -9.52 -16.25
N ILE A 477 -7.19 -9.75 -16.73
CA ILE A 477 -6.89 -9.88 -18.16
C ILE A 477 -6.30 -11.26 -18.38
N SER A 478 -6.90 -12.07 -19.23
CA SER A 478 -6.40 -13.39 -19.59
C SER A 478 -6.20 -13.50 -21.09
N GLY A 479 -5.40 -14.47 -21.52
CA GLY A 479 -5.31 -14.77 -22.94
C GLY A 479 -4.91 -16.19 -23.25
N GLU A 480 -5.27 -16.58 -24.47
CA GLU A 480 -5.14 -17.94 -24.96
C GLU A 480 -4.54 -17.98 -26.36
N ARG A 481 -3.64 -18.93 -26.58
CA ARG A 481 -3.03 -19.16 -27.88
C ARG A 481 -2.84 -20.64 -28.13
N SER A 482 -3.56 -21.14 -29.13
CA SER A 482 -3.50 -22.57 -29.51
C SER A 482 -2.19 -22.95 -30.19
N SER A 483 -1.62 -22.06 -31.02
CA SER A 483 -0.33 -22.26 -31.68
C SER A 483 0.31 -20.93 -32.08
N THR A 484 1.60 -20.94 -32.38
CA THR A 484 2.36 -19.73 -32.78
C THR A 484 1.87 -19.10 -34.09
N GLU A 485 1.10 -19.82 -34.90
CA GLU A 485 0.54 -19.30 -36.17
C GLU A 485 -0.86 -18.69 -35.98
N GLN A 486 -1.53 -19.00 -34.86
CA GLN A 486 -2.85 -18.47 -34.54
C GLN A 486 -2.72 -17.13 -33.80
N PRO A 487 -3.75 -16.26 -33.90
CA PRO A 487 -3.81 -15.04 -33.11
C PRO A 487 -3.90 -15.38 -31.61
N LEU A 488 -3.52 -14.41 -30.78
CA LEU A 488 -3.69 -14.45 -29.34
C LEU A 488 -5.10 -13.95 -29.01
N SER A 489 -5.93 -14.81 -28.43
CA SER A 489 -7.20 -14.40 -27.83
C SER A 489 -6.92 -13.69 -26.51
N VAL A 490 -7.60 -12.58 -26.25
CA VAL A 490 -7.46 -11.77 -25.03
C VAL A 490 -8.83 -11.41 -24.49
N THR A 491 -9.00 -11.57 -23.19
CA THR A 491 -10.23 -11.33 -22.45
C THR A 491 -9.97 -10.42 -21.27
N PHE A 492 -10.76 -9.36 -21.12
CA PHE A 492 -10.79 -8.49 -19.96
C PHE A 492 -12.08 -8.72 -19.20
N SER A 493 -12.00 -8.91 -17.89
CA SER A 493 -13.14 -9.20 -17.03
C SER A 493 -13.07 -8.38 -15.76
N SER A 494 -14.23 -7.94 -15.27
CA SER A 494 -14.38 -7.31 -13.95
C SER A 494 -15.23 -8.18 -13.05
N PHE A 495 -14.83 -8.32 -11.79
CA PHE A 495 -15.55 -9.08 -10.77
C PHE A 495 -15.84 -8.21 -9.56
N GLU A 496 -16.96 -8.45 -8.88
CA GLU A 496 -17.29 -7.85 -7.58
C GLU A 496 -16.70 -8.68 -6.45
N LEU A 497 -16.17 -8.00 -5.43
CA LEU A 497 -15.77 -8.65 -4.19
C LEU A 497 -17.01 -9.12 -3.44
N GLN A 498 -17.06 -10.41 -3.05
CA GLN A 498 -18.09 -10.85 -2.11
C GLN A 498 -17.81 -10.23 -0.73
N ASP A 499 -18.79 -9.52 -0.18
CA ASP A 499 -18.74 -8.99 1.18
C ASP A 499 -18.56 -10.16 2.18
N SER A 500 -17.34 -10.37 2.66
CA SER A 500 -17.08 -11.35 3.72
C SER A 500 -17.76 -10.89 5.02
N GLU A 501 -18.73 -11.66 5.52
CA GLU A 501 -19.35 -11.42 6.83
C GLU A 501 -18.40 -11.66 8.04
N GLN A 502 -17.11 -11.88 7.80
CA GLN A 502 -16.17 -12.14 8.90
C GLN A 502 -15.91 -10.86 9.71
N PRO A 503 -16.11 -10.88 11.04
CA PRO A 503 -15.94 -9.69 11.88
C PRO A 503 -14.48 -9.23 11.99
N TYR A 504 -13.53 -10.08 11.64
CA TYR A 504 -12.12 -9.77 11.59
C TYR A 504 -11.40 -10.72 10.65
N ARG A 505 -10.28 -10.29 10.10
CA ARG A 505 -9.42 -11.06 9.20
C ARG A 505 -8.02 -11.20 9.80
N GLU A 506 -7.46 -12.40 9.84
CA GLU A 506 -6.05 -12.60 10.23
C GLU A 506 -5.11 -12.15 9.09
N ASN A 507 -4.20 -11.23 9.41
CA ASN A 507 -3.27 -10.66 8.44
C ASN A 507 -1.97 -11.43 8.35
N TRP A 508 -1.36 -11.81 9.48
CA TRP A 508 -0.09 -12.56 9.53
C TRP A 508 0.20 -13.09 10.92
N ILE A 509 1.14 -14.03 10.97
CA ILE A 509 1.70 -14.59 12.20
C ILE A 509 3.22 -14.75 12.06
N PHE A 510 3.93 -14.14 13.00
CA PHE A 510 5.36 -14.25 13.16
C PHE A 510 5.71 -15.20 14.32
N PRO A 511 6.37 -16.35 14.05
CA PRO A 511 6.66 -17.35 15.07
C PRO A 511 7.78 -16.88 16.01
N LEU A 512 7.53 -16.94 17.32
CA LEU A 512 8.51 -16.56 18.36
C LEU A 512 9.40 -17.72 18.81
N GLN A 513 9.36 -18.86 18.11
CA GLN A 513 10.15 -20.07 18.41
C GLN A 513 10.01 -20.60 19.85
N GLY A 514 8.87 -20.34 20.49
CA GLY A 514 8.59 -20.75 21.87
C GLY A 514 9.10 -19.79 22.94
N SER A 515 9.61 -18.62 22.54
CA SER A 515 9.87 -17.48 23.43
C SER A 515 8.62 -16.61 23.58
N GLU A 516 8.64 -15.73 24.57
CA GLU A 516 7.56 -14.78 24.87
C GLU A 516 8.09 -13.33 24.81
N LEU A 517 7.21 -12.36 24.63
CA LEU A 517 7.56 -10.94 24.61
C LEU A 517 7.90 -10.44 26.02
N THR A 518 8.90 -9.54 26.10
CA THR A 518 9.27 -8.89 27.37
C THR A 518 8.46 -7.63 27.68
N GLY A 519 7.63 -7.18 26.73
CA GLY A 519 6.78 -6.00 26.86
C GLY A 519 5.96 -5.73 25.60
N LYS A 520 5.13 -4.68 25.65
CA LYS A 520 4.30 -4.23 24.52
C LYS A 520 5.17 -3.89 23.29
N PRO A 521 4.86 -4.37 22.07
CA PRO A 521 5.53 -3.92 20.87
C PRO A 521 5.44 -2.40 20.68
N VAL A 522 6.47 -1.82 20.07
CA VAL A 522 6.56 -0.40 19.78
C VAL A 522 6.42 -0.18 18.30
N LEU A 523 5.53 0.73 17.91
CA LEU A 523 5.40 1.18 16.53
C LEU A 523 6.36 2.34 16.29
N ALA A 524 7.33 2.15 15.41
CA ALA A 524 8.27 3.21 15.06
C ALA A 524 8.88 2.98 13.68
N ASN A 525 9.02 4.07 12.92
CA ASN A 525 9.71 4.08 11.66
C ASN A 525 11.24 3.94 11.87
N ILE A 526 11.75 2.73 11.72
CA ILE A 526 13.19 2.40 11.80
C ILE A 526 13.86 2.39 10.43
N THR A 527 13.06 2.31 9.36
CA THR A 527 13.56 2.38 7.99
C THR A 527 13.54 3.84 7.50
N ALA A 528 13.96 4.11 6.27
CA ALA A 528 13.80 5.44 5.66
C ALA A 528 12.41 5.61 5.01
N GLY A 529 11.46 4.72 5.34
CA GLY A 529 10.11 4.72 4.79
C GLY A 529 9.20 5.76 5.43
N GLU A 530 7.92 5.75 5.06
CA GLU A 530 6.91 6.63 5.67
C GLU A 530 6.15 5.93 6.82
N ARG A 531 6.17 4.59 6.85
CA ARG A 531 5.40 3.74 7.78
C ARG A 531 6.19 3.36 9.04
N ASN A 532 5.46 3.03 10.10
CA ASN A 532 6.04 2.50 11.33
C ASN A 532 6.22 0.97 11.24
N GLU A 533 7.39 0.46 11.63
CA GLU A 533 7.60 -0.96 11.88
C GLU A 533 7.19 -1.35 13.31
N ILE A 534 6.95 -2.64 13.51
CA ILE A 534 6.59 -3.27 14.79
C ILE A 534 7.86 -3.79 15.44
N VAL A 535 8.35 -3.11 16.46
CA VAL A 535 9.58 -3.46 17.17
C VAL A 535 9.27 -4.11 18.51
N PHE A 536 9.79 -5.30 18.76
CA PHE A 536 9.58 -6.03 20.02
C PHE A 536 10.83 -6.82 20.43
N SER A 537 10.82 -7.24 21.69
CA SER A 537 11.91 -8.00 22.30
C SER A 537 11.36 -9.26 22.98
N THR A 538 12.15 -10.32 22.97
CA THR A 538 11.75 -11.63 23.51
C THR A 538 12.63 -12.04 24.70
N LEU A 539 12.11 -12.91 25.58
CA LEU A 539 12.81 -13.34 26.80
C LEU A 539 14.17 -14.00 26.53
N ASP A 540 14.33 -14.66 25.38
CA ASP A 540 15.60 -15.29 24.94
C ASP A 540 16.60 -14.30 24.33
N GLY A 541 16.30 -13.00 24.33
CA GLY A 541 17.24 -11.96 23.94
C GLY A 541 17.25 -11.62 22.46
N GLN A 542 16.19 -11.95 21.71
CA GLN A 542 16.00 -11.40 20.37
C GLN A 542 15.34 -10.03 20.45
N VAL A 543 15.75 -9.13 19.56
CA VAL A 543 15.09 -7.85 19.30
C VAL A 543 14.79 -7.81 17.81
N ILE A 544 13.52 -7.72 17.48
CA ILE A 544 12.99 -7.94 16.13
C ILE A 544 12.17 -6.72 15.73
N ALA A 545 12.32 -6.29 14.47
CA ALA A 545 11.42 -5.35 13.85
C ALA A 545 10.75 -5.99 12.63
N LEU A 546 9.43 -5.94 12.60
CA LEU A 546 8.62 -6.41 11.48
C LEU A 546 8.02 -5.21 10.74
N ALA A 547 7.86 -5.36 9.43
CA ALA A 547 7.03 -4.46 8.67
C ALA A 547 5.52 -4.71 8.93
N ALA A 548 4.66 -3.88 8.35
CA ALA A 548 3.20 -3.95 8.51
C ALA A 548 2.60 -5.31 8.09
N ASP A 549 3.29 -6.05 7.22
CA ASP A 549 2.89 -7.37 6.73
C ASP A 549 3.44 -8.56 7.52
N GLY A 550 4.13 -8.28 8.63
CA GLY A 550 4.75 -9.29 9.49
C GLY A 550 6.09 -9.82 8.96
N THR A 551 6.62 -9.29 7.87
CA THR A 551 7.94 -9.65 7.35
C THR A 551 9.04 -8.98 8.15
N SER A 552 10.12 -9.72 8.41
CA SER A 552 11.26 -9.23 9.18
C SER A 552 12.08 -8.18 8.42
N VAL A 553 12.32 -7.06 9.09
CA VAL A 553 13.16 -5.93 8.63
C VAL A 553 14.49 -5.91 9.37
N LEU A 554 14.47 -6.24 10.66
CA LEU A 554 15.65 -6.26 11.53
C LEU A 554 15.56 -7.42 12.52
N GLU A 555 16.65 -8.18 12.64
CA GLU A 555 16.82 -9.19 13.68
C GLU A 555 18.20 -9.04 14.31
N VAL A 556 18.23 -8.73 15.61
CA VAL A 556 19.45 -8.59 16.39
C VAL A 556 19.30 -9.31 17.73
N SER A 557 20.43 -9.60 18.38
CA SER A 557 20.43 -10.30 19.66
C SER A 557 21.24 -9.53 20.71
N THR A 558 20.76 -9.58 21.95
CA THR A 558 21.46 -9.12 23.16
C THR A 558 22.58 -10.08 23.59
N GLY A 559 22.86 -11.14 22.82
CA GLY A 559 23.90 -12.10 23.16
C GLY A 559 23.55 -13.01 24.36
N GLY A 560 22.25 -13.18 24.63
CA GLY A 560 21.72 -14.02 25.71
C GLY A 560 21.35 -13.28 27.00
N ASP A 561 21.54 -11.95 27.06
CA ASP A 561 21.04 -11.14 28.17
C ASP A 561 19.51 -10.98 28.04
N GLU A 562 18.76 -11.27 29.11
CA GLU A 562 17.30 -11.18 29.13
C GLU A 562 16.82 -9.71 29.04
N PRO A 563 16.05 -9.33 28.01
CA PRO A 563 15.52 -7.97 27.86
C PRO A 563 14.53 -7.61 28.98
N THR A 564 14.52 -6.34 29.39
CA THR A 564 13.57 -5.81 30.37
C THR A 564 12.63 -4.80 29.71
N GLY A 565 11.34 -5.11 29.66
CA GLY A 565 10.31 -4.26 29.07
C GLY A 565 10.40 -4.18 27.54
N SER A 566 9.69 -3.21 26.98
CA SER A 566 9.67 -2.92 25.53
C SER A 566 10.99 -2.29 25.04
N PRO A 567 11.37 -2.51 23.77
CA PRO A 567 12.46 -1.76 23.15
C PRO A 567 12.10 -0.29 23.01
N VAL A 568 13.12 0.57 22.88
CA VAL A 568 12.96 2.01 22.66
C VAL A 568 13.53 2.36 21.29
N VAL A 569 12.78 3.10 20.49
CA VAL A 569 13.25 3.64 19.20
C VAL A 569 13.44 5.14 19.32
N TYR A 570 14.65 5.62 19.03
CA TYR A 570 15.01 7.02 19.26
C TYR A 570 15.96 7.57 18.19
N ASP A 571 15.86 8.86 17.87
CA ASP A 571 16.84 9.56 17.03
C ASP A 571 18.07 9.93 17.86
N TRP A 572 18.95 8.96 18.08
CA TRP A 572 20.07 9.08 19.00
C TRP A 572 21.07 10.18 18.61
N TYR A 573 21.18 10.50 17.31
CA TYR A 573 22.14 11.47 16.79
C TYR A 573 21.51 12.79 16.32
N GLY A 574 20.18 12.94 16.39
CA GLY A 574 19.47 14.12 15.93
C GLY A 574 19.57 14.33 14.41
N ASN A 575 19.71 13.25 13.65
CA ASN A 575 19.93 13.27 12.20
C ASN A 575 18.80 12.55 11.43
N ASN A 576 17.65 12.33 12.08
CA ASN A 576 16.52 11.55 11.60
C ASN A 576 16.82 10.06 11.37
N GLN A 577 17.95 9.52 11.84
CA GLN A 577 18.21 8.09 11.80
C GLN A 577 17.79 7.47 13.13
N ARG A 578 16.73 6.66 13.10
CA ARG A 578 16.26 5.97 14.29
C ARG A 578 17.18 4.80 14.67
N VAL A 579 17.29 4.61 15.98
CA VAL A 579 18.12 3.59 16.62
C VAL A 579 17.22 2.77 17.53
N VAL A 580 17.34 1.45 17.45
CA VAL A 580 16.64 0.52 18.34
C VAL A 580 17.52 0.28 19.57
N MET A 581 16.97 0.52 20.77
CA MET A 581 17.68 0.41 22.04
C MET A 581 16.95 -0.55 22.98
N GLN A 582 17.69 -1.34 23.75
CA GLN A 582 17.13 -2.32 24.67
C GLN A 582 17.98 -2.43 25.93
N ALA A 583 17.35 -2.35 27.11
CA ALA A 583 17.98 -2.76 28.35
C ALA A 583 17.84 -4.28 28.51
N ALA A 584 18.93 -4.97 28.82
CA ALA A 584 18.95 -6.41 29.01
C ALA A 584 20.05 -6.82 30.00
N GLY A 585 19.71 -7.66 31.00
CA GLY A 585 20.63 -8.01 32.08
C GLY A 585 21.20 -6.76 32.79
N ASN A 586 22.52 -6.59 32.79
CA ASN A 586 23.19 -5.39 33.32
C ASN A 586 23.70 -4.44 32.22
N ARG A 587 23.17 -4.56 31.00
CA ARG A 587 23.65 -3.85 29.81
C ARG A 587 22.53 -3.12 29.09
N ILE A 588 22.91 -2.07 28.38
CA ILE A 588 22.04 -1.36 27.45
C ILE A 588 22.64 -1.52 26.07
N TYR A 589 21.86 -2.03 25.13
CA TYR A 589 22.21 -2.25 23.74
C TYR A 589 21.58 -1.15 22.87
N ALA A 590 22.24 -0.82 21.75
CA ALA A 590 21.72 0.08 20.74
C ALA A 590 22.22 -0.33 19.36
N TRP A 591 21.30 -0.51 18.42
CA TRP A 591 21.57 -0.92 17.05
C TRP A 591 21.05 0.12 16.06
N ASN A 592 21.81 0.35 15.00
CA ASN A 592 21.30 1.07 13.84
C ASN A 592 20.35 0.21 13.01
N SER A 593 19.71 0.81 12.00
CA SER A 593 18.79 0.11 11.07
C SER A 593 19.42 -1.05 10.30
N ASN A 594 20.76 -1.14 10.23
CA ASN A 594 21.48 -2.25 9.61
C ASN A 594 21.82 -3.37 10.62
N GLY A 595 21.34 -3.28 11.87
CA GLY A 595 21.62 -4.25 12.93
C GLY A 595 23.02 -4.21 13.51
N ASN A 596 23.81 -3.18 13.21
CA ASN A 596 25.12 -3.00 13.80
C ASN A 596 25.01 -2.25 15.13
N LEU A 597 25.75 -2.72 16.14
CA LEU A 597 25.88 -2.00 17.41
C LEU A 597 26.49 -0.62 17.19
N LEU A 598 25.94 0.38 17.88
CA LEU A 598 26.48 1.73 17.89
C LEU A 598 27.81 1.81 18.66
N PRO A 599 28.67 2.79 18.35
CA PRO A 599 29.88 3.06 19.14
C PRO A 599 29.56 3.25 20.63
N ASN A 600 30.36 2.61 21.49
CA ASN A 600 30.21 2.56 22.96
C ASN A 600 29.04 1.70 23.48
N PHE A 601 28.33 0.99 22.61
CA PHE A 601 27.34 -0.01 23.01
C PHE A 601 27.91 -1.44 22.89
N PRO A 602 27.52 -2.37 23.79
CA PRO A 602 26.62 -2.13 24.92
C PRO A 602 27.26 -1.33 26.06
N VAL A 603 26.49 -0.45 26.69
CA VAL A 603 26.86 0.22 27.94
C VAL A 603 26.64 -0.76 29.09
N SER A 604 27.66 -1.02 29.90
CA SER A 604 27.57 -1.95 31.03
C SER A 604 27.43 -1.20 32.37
N LEU A 605 26.47 -1.62 33.18
CA LEU A 605 26.29 -1.20 34.56
C LEU A 605 26.84 -2.27 35.52
N ALA A 606 27.09 -1.86 36.76
CA ALA A 606 27.62 -2.76 37.79
C ALA A 606 26.59 -3.80 38.26
N GLU A 607 25.31 -3.49 38.13
CA GLU A 607 24.18 -4.23 38.68
C GLU A 607 23.13 -4.46 37.59
N ASN A 608 22.27 -5.47 37.78
CA ASN A 608 21.22 -5.78 36.82
C ASN A 608 20.20 -4.64 36.73
N ILE A 609 19.77 -4.35 35.52
CA ILE A 609 18.70 -3.40 35.23
C ILE A 609 17.36 -4.07 35.58
N THR A 610 16.50 -3.34 36.27
CA THR A 610 15.21 -3.86 36.77
C THR A 610 14.01 -3.10 36.23
N THR A 611 14.23 -1.99 35.52
CA THR A 611 13.16 -1.19 34.91
C THR A 611 13.24 -1.27 33.39
N PRO A 612 12.12 -1.09 32.67
CA PRO A 612 12.17 -0.79 31.25
C PRO A 612 13.07 0.41 30.95
N LEU A 613 13.70 0.41 29.78
CA LEU A 613 14.57 1.49 29.32
C LEU A 613 13.76 2.76 29.06
N THR A 614 14.27 3.92 29.49
CA THR A 614 13.73 5.22 29.10
C THR A 614 14.83 6.07 28.46
N VAL A 615 14.54 6.69 27.32
CA VAL A 615 15.48 7.55 26.58
C VAL A 615 14.80 8.89 26.28
N MET A 616 15.38 9.98 26.78
CA MET A 616 14.81 11.33 26.61
C MET A 616 15.88 12.41 26.84
N ASP A 617 15.80 13.53 26.12
CA ASP A 617 16.61 14.74 26.38
C ASP A 617 16.07 15.47 27.64
N VAL A 618 16.48 14.98 28.81
CA VAL A 618 16.05 15.54 30.11
C VAL A 618 16.86 16.77 30.49
N THR A 619 18.05 16.94 29.90
CA THR A 619 18.90 18.12 30.14
C THR A 619 18.62 19.27 29.16
N ARG A 620 17.80 19.04 28.13
CA ARG A 620 17.37 20.00 27.10
C ARG A 620 18.52 20.59 26.31
N ASN A 621 19.54 19.77 26.05
CA ASN A 621 20.74 20.18 25.31
C ASN A 621 20.74 19.69 23.85
N GLY A 622 19.68 19.00 23.42
CA GLY A 622 19.54 18.39 22.09
C GLY A 622 20.13 16.98 22.00
N VAL A 623 20.60 16.40 23.11
CA VAL A 623 21.16 15.03 23.19
C VAL A 623 20.43 14.27 24.29
N ALA A 624 19.88 13.11 23.95
CA ALA A 624 19.14 12.31 24.92
C ALA A 624 20.02 11.66 25.99
N GLU A 625 19.42 11.47 27.16
CA GLU A 625 19.94 10.67 28.26
C GLU A 625 19.20 9.33 28.38
N ILE A 626 19.86 8.38 29.03
CA ILE A 626 19.35 7.04 29.33
C ILE A 626 18.99 6.95 30.82
N ILE A 627 17.77 6.52 31.12
CA ILE A 627 17.27 6.37 32.49
C ILE A 627 16.89 4.92 32.76
N VAL A 628 17.45 4.35 33.83
CA VAL A 628 17.21 2.96 34.27
C VAL A 628 17.32 2.81 35.79
N GLY A 629 16.56 1.88 36.35
CA GLY A 629 16.72 1.40 37.73
C GLY A 629 17.53 0.10 37.79
N THR A 630 18.26 -0.10 38.88
CA THR A 630 19.11 -1.29 39.10
C THR A 630 18.78 -2.03 40.40
N SER A 631 19.19 -3.31 40.47
CA SER A 631 18.94 -4.23 41.59
C SER A 631 19.52 -3.77 42.94
N ASP A 632 20.48 -2.85 42.94
CA ASP A 632 21.02 -2.21 44.15
C ASP A 632 20.17 -1.02 44.66
N ARG A 633 18.94 -0.88 44.14
CA ARG A 633 17.95 0.15 44.53
C ARG A 633 18.40 1.56 44.15
N ARG A 634 18.94 1.68 42.95
CA ARG A 634 19.41 2.94 42.39
C ARG A 634 18.71 3.25 41.08
N ILE A 635 18.37 4.52 40.88
CA ILE A 635 17.95 5.07 39.59
C ILE A 635 19.12 5.85 39.02
N HIS A 636 19.48 5.56 37.77
CA HIS A 636 20.55 6.19 37.03
C HIS A 636 19.98 7.11 35.96
N ILE A 637 20.64 8.26 35.74
CA ILE A 637 20.52 9.03 34.50
C ILE A 637 21.92 9.08 33.90
N LEU A 638 22.07 8.49 32.72
CA LEU A 638 23.33 8.35 32.02
C LEU A 638 23.31 9.24 30.77
N ASN A 639 24.43 9.88 30.46
CA ASN A 639 24.59 10.62 29.22
C ASN A 639 24.79 9.68 28.01
N SER A 640 24.93 10.26 26.82
CA SER A 640 25.15 9.54 25.57
C SER A 640 26.43 8.68 25.49
N ARG A 641 27.32 8.77 26.49
CA ARG A 641 28.52 7.92 26.62
C ARG A 641 28.37 6.85 27.70
N GLY A 642 27.17 6.69 28.28
CA GLY A 642 26.92 5.76 29.37
C GLY A 642 27.49 6.19 30.72
N ALA A 643 27.93 7.44 30.87
CA ALA A 643 28.42 7.96 32.14
C ALA A 643 27.29 8.64 32.92
N PRO A 644 27.21 8.48 34.26
CA PRO A 644 26.17 9.11 35.05
C PRO A 644 26.26 10.63 35.00
N LEU A 645 25.10 11.29 34.97
CA LEU A 645 25.01 12.74 35.17
C LEU A 645 25.46 13.14 36.57
N GLU A 646 25.82 14.42 36.74
CA GLU A 646 26.20 14.96 38.04
C GLU A 646 25.08 14.75 39.06
N GLY A 647 25.44 14.18 40.21
CA GLY A 647 24.51 13.87 41.29
C GLY A 647 23.68 12.60 41.08
N TRP A 648 23.82 11.88 39.98
CA TRP A 648 23.23 10.57 39.76
C TRP A 648 24.26 9.45 39.95
N PRO A 649 23.87 8.25 40.40
CA PRO A 649 22.50 7.78 40.65
C PRO A 649 21.87 8.21 41.99
N GLN A 650 20.55 8.08 42.10
CA GLN A 650 19.77 8.32 43.32
C GLN A 650 19.30 6.99 43.95
N SER A 651 19.22 6.94 45.28
CA SER A 651 18.82 5.73 46.02
C SER A 651 17.35 5.75 46.43
N THR A 652 16.68 4.61 46.25
CA THR A 652 15.33 4.33 46.73
C THR A 652 15.36 3.42 47.97
N ASN A 653 14.21 3.24 48.62
CA ASN A 653 14.06 2.32 49.76
C ASN A 653 14.11 0.84 49.35
N THR A 654 13.57 0.51 48.17
CA THR A 654 13.52 -0.85 47.60
C THR A 654 13.83 -0.83 46.09
N VAL A 655 13.89 -2.00 45.45
CA VAL A 655 14.13 -2.11 44.00
C VAL A 655 12.95 -1.51 43.24
N VAL A 656 13.24 -0.79 42.16
CA VAL A 656 12.23 -0.22 41.27
C VAL A 656 12.07 -1.14 40.07
N ASN A 657 10.84 -1.58 39.81
CA ASN A 657 10.50 -2.44 38.67
C ASN A 657 9.74 -1.68 37.57
N GLY A 658 8.99 -0.64 37.95
CA GLY A 658 8.23 0.19 37.01
C GLY A 658 9.10 1.24 36.31
N SER A 659 8.66 1.70 35.14
CA SER A 659 9.30 2.80 34.43
C SER A 659 9.20 4.09 35.25
N PRO A 660 10.31 4.82 35.50
CA PRO A 660 10.24 6.16 36.08
C PRO A 660 9.42 7.11 35.20
N LEU A 661 8.61 7.97 35.81
CA LEU A 661 7.93 9.06 35.14
C LEU A 661 8.82 10.29 35.15
N ILE A 662 9.22 10.79 33.99
CA ILE A 662 9.94 12.06 33.88
C ILE A 662 9.01 13.10 33.26
N THR A 663 8.75 14.17 33.98
CA THR A 663 7.78 15.18 33.55
C THR A 663 8.02 16.52 34.24
N GLU A 664 7.45 17.57 33.67
CA GLU A 664 7.50 18.92 34.22
C GLU A 664 6.32 19.13 35.19
N ILE A 665 6.64 19.43 36.45
CA ILE A 665 5.67 19.81 37.48
C ILE A 665 6.17 21.09 38.13
N GLU A 666 5.31 22.12 38.15
CA GLU A 666 5.64 23.46 38.66
C GLU A 666 6.86 24.08 37.96
N ASP A 667 6.89 24.00 36.62
CA ASP A 667 7.98 24.50 35.77
C ASP A 667 9.36 23.86 36.06
N GLU A 668 9.38 22.71 36.75
CA GLU A 668 10.58 21.94 37.05
C GLU A 668 10.49 20.51 36.51
N TRP A 669 11.43 20.17 35.64
CA TRP A 669 11.62 18.80 35.17
C TRP A 669 12.09 17.90 36.31
N SER A 670 11.33 16.84 36.53
CA SER A 670 11.49 15.96 37.68
C SER A 670 11.26 14.51 37.31
N LEU A 671 11.97 13.61 37.98
CA LEU A 671 11.80 12.18 37.93
C LEU A 671 10.97 11.73 39.13
N PHE A 672 9.91 10.98 38.88
CA PHE A 672 9.04 10.35 39.87
C PHE A 672 9.09 8.83 39.72
N THR A 673 9.13 8.10 40.82
CA THR A 673 9.09 6.63 40.77
C THR A 673 8.47 6.04 42.03
N PHE A 674 7.71 4.95 41.87
CA PHE A 674 7.23 4.14 42.99
C PHE A 674 8.24 3.07 43.36
N ALA A 675 8.50 2.95 44.66
CA ALA A 675 9.31 1.92 45.27
C ALA A 675 8.50 1.32 46.43
N GLU A 676 7.83 0.20 46.18
CA GLU A 676 6.77 -0.38 47.04
C GLU A 676 5.65 0.63 47.34
N ASN A 677 5.55 1.11 48.58
CA ASN A 677 4.56 2.07 49.04
C ASN A 677 5.10 3.52 49.05
N THR A 678 6.28 3.75 48.49
CA THR A 678 6.95 5.05 48.59
C THR A 678 7.05 5.69 47.22
N LEU A 679 6.54 6.92 47.07
CA LEU A 679 6.75 7.75 45.89
C LEU A 679 7.98 8.62 46.11
N HIS A 680 9.02 8.44 45.31
CA HIS A 680 10.21 9.29 45.33
C HIS A 680 10.15 10.32 44.20
N ALA A 681 10.77 11.49 44.43
CA ALA A 681 10.93 12.49 43.40
C ALA A 681 12.20 13.32 43.54
N TRP A 682 12.86 13.56 42.41
CA TRP A 682 14.06 14.40 42.29
C TRP A 682 13.96 15.29 41.06
N ASN A 683 14.47 16.52 41.17
CA ASN A 683 14.74 17.36 40.03
C ASN A 683 15.88 16.73 39.21
N ILE A 684 15.93 16.98 37.89
CA ILE A 684 16.99 16.41 37.03
C ILE A 684 18.41 16.80 37.50
N ASN A 685 18.57 17.94 38.17
CA ASN A 685 19.82 18.37 38.81
C ASN A 685 20.18 17.60 40.10
N SER A 686 19.52 16.47 40.39
CA SER A 686 19.66 15.59 41.56
C SER A 686 19.11 16.13 42.89
N ALA A 687 18.61 17.38 42.93
CA ALA A 687 17.98 17.90 44.13
C ALA A 687 16.66 17.16 44.41
N ARG A 688 16.50 16.67 45.63
CA ARG A 688 15.26 16.04 46.08
C ARG A 688 14.13 17.08 46.12
N ARG A 689 12.95 16.74 45.56
CA ARG A 689 11.79 17.64 45.60
C ARG A 689 11.28 17.83 47.02
N GLN A 690 10.78 19.03 47.32
CA GLN A 690 10.16 19.32 48.60
C GLN A 690 8.95 18.40 48.83
N GLY A 691 8.82 17.86 50.04
CA GLY A 691 7.72 16.95 50.42
C GLY A 691 7.94 15.47 50.06
N PHE A 692 8.92 15.14 49.20
CA PHE A 692 9.25 13.76 48.85
C PHE A 692 10.32 13.18 49.79
N PRO A 693 10.47 11.83 49.90
CA PRO A 693 9.52 10.88 49.38
C PRO A 693 8.24 10.88 50.22
N VAL A 694 7.15 10.48 49.57
CA VAL A 694 5.83 10.35 50.18
C VAL A 694 5.59 8.87 50.49
N PHE A 695 5.28 8.56 51.75
CA PHE A 695 4.93 7.22 52.19
C PHE A 695 3.42 7.02 52.09
N LEU A 696 2.99 6.15 51.19
CA LEU A 696 1.59 5.81 50.96
C LEU A 696 1.18 4.65 51.88
N PRO A 697 -0.11 4.52 52.21
CA PRO A 697 -0.62 3.48 53.12
C PRO A 697 -0.47 2.04 52.59
N THR A 698 -0.30 1.87 51.27
CA THR A 698 -0.19 0.58 50.60
C THR A 698 0.88 0.60 49.52
N GLN A 699 1.28 -0.59 49.07
CA GLN A 699 2.12 -0.73 47.88
C GLN A 699 1.36 -0.27 46.62
N MET A 700 2.10 0.33 45.70
CA MET A 700 1.58 0.82 44.43
C MET A 700 1.76 -0.21 43.31
N ALA A 701 0.76 -0.29 42.43
CA ALA A 701 0.80 -1.05 41.20
C ALA A 701 1.10 -0.12 40.01
N GLY A 702 1.90 -0.61 39.06
CA GLY A 702 2.27 0.13 37.86
C GLY A 702 3.21 1.31 38.12
N ASN A 703 3.16 2.30 37.24
CA ASN A 703 4.01 3.47 37.23
C ASN A 703 3.26 4.69 37.81
N PRO A 704 3.96 5.74 38.28
CA PRO A 704 3.33 7.03 38.53
C PRO A 704 2.73 7.60 37.23
N ALA A 705 1.51 8.14 37.31
CA ALA A 705 0.86 8.84 36.21
C ALA A 705 0.71 10.33 36.53
N ARG A 706 0.80 11.20 35.52
CA ARG A 706 0.59 12.65 35.70
C ARG A 706 -0.77 13.06 35.20
N TYR A 707 -1.44 13.92 35.96
CA TYR A 707 -2.53 14.76 35.46
C TYR A 707 -2.39 16.17 36.03
N ASN A 708 -2.20 17.15 35.15
CA ASN A 708 -1.82 18.52 35.52
C ASN A 708 -0.60 18.57 36.46
N ASN A 709 -0.73 19.12 37.66
CA ASN A 709 0.33 19.19 38.68
C ASN A 709 0.19 18.10 39.76
N THR A 710 -0.54 17.03 39.47
CA THR A 710 -0.84 15.94 40.40
C THR A 710 -0.27 14.63 39.87
N ILE A 711 0.32 13.85 40.77
CA ILE A 711 0.73 12.47 40.52
C ILE A 711 -0.36 11.52 40.99
N LEU A 712 -0.80 10.63 40.12
CA LEU A 712 -1.76 9.57 40.39
C LEU A 712 -1.05 8.23 40.56
N GLY A 713 -1.65 7.34 41.36
CA GLY A 713 -1.17 5.98 41.53
C GLY A 713 -2.24 5.00 41.98
N SER A 714 -2.11 3.75 41.53
CA SER A 714 -3.01 2.65 41.87
C SER A 714 -2.52 1.89 43.09
N GLY A 715 -3.32 1.83 44.17
CA GLY A 715 -2.99 1.10 45.39
C GLY A 715 -3.44 -0.37 45.35
N LEU A 716 -2.63 -1.27 45.93
CA LEU A 716 -3.01 -2.69 46.12
C LEU A 716 -4.15 -2.89 47.13
N ASP A 717 -4.56 -1.84 47.84
CA ASP A 717 -5.74 -1.80 48.72
C ASP A 717 -7.03 -1.41 47.99
N GLY A 718 -6.98 -1.21 46.68
CA GLY A 718 -8.14 -0.84 45.85
C GLY A 718 -8.43 0.66 45.82
N ASN A 719 -7.53 1.49 46.34
CA ASN A 719 -7.64 2.96 46.31
C ASN A 719 -6.88 3.56 45.13
N LEU A 720 -7.47 4.58 44.49
CA LEU A 720 -6.76 5.50 43.61
C LEU A 720 -6.21 6.65 44.45
N TYR A 721 -4.89 6.85 44.41
CA TYR A 721 -4.19 7.88 45.14
C TYR A 721 -3.85 9.07 44.26
N SER A 722 -3.90 10.27 44.84
CA SER A 722 -3.40 11.52 44.25
C SER A 722 -2.42 12.20 45.20
N VAL A 723 -1.33 12.74 44.65
CA VAL A 723 -0.27 13.47 45.36
C VAL A 723 0.01 14.76 44.62
N GLY A 724 -0.27 15.90 45.24
CA GLY A 724 -0.08 17.22 44.64
C GLY A 724 -0.09 18.35 45.66
N LEU A 725 0.02 19.60 45.21
CA LEU A 725 -0.08 20.76 46.10
C LEU A 725 -1.50 21.10 46.55
N GLN A 726 -2.48 20.75 45.71
CA GLN A 726 -3.88 21.08 45.92
C GLN A 726 -4.70 19.80 46.06
N PRO A 727 -5.80 19.84 46.82
CA PRO A 727 -6.80 18.78 46.78
C PRO A 727 -7.22 18.51 45.33
N PHE A 728 -7.22 17.24 44.96
CA PHE A 728 -7.54 16.79 43.61
C PHE A 728 -8.99 16.32 43.51
N PHE A 729 -9.42 15.48 44.46
CA PHE A 729 -10.76 14.91 44.53
C PHE A 729 -11.70 15.76 45.38
N SER A 730 -13.01 15.54 45.23
CA SER A 730 -14.03 16.16 46.08
C SER A 730 -13.89 15.71 47.55
N ASP A 731 -13.98 16.67 48.48
CA ASP A 731 -13.85 16.45 49.93
C ASP A 731 -14.87 15.43 50.47
N SER A 732 -16.01 15.24 49.82
CA SER A 732 -17.04 14.28 50.24
C SER A 732 -16.72 12.83 49.85
N LEU A 733 -15.82 12.62 48.87
CA LEU A 733 -15.50 11.31 48.31
C LEU A 733 -14.10 10.84 48.67
N ALA A 734 -13.20 11.77 49.04
CA ALA A 734 -11.80 11.48 49.27
C ALA A 734 -11.42 11.37 50.75
N SER A 735 -10.53 10.42 51.05
CA SER A 735 -9.81 10.36 52.32
C SER A 735 -8.49 11.12 52.19
N SER A 736 -8.22 12.05 53.10
CA SER A 736 -6.98 12.84 53.11
C SER A 736 -5.93 12.22 54.04
N HIS A 737 -4.71 12.05 53.53
CA HIS A 737 -3.55 11.47 54.20
C HIS A 737 -2.47 12.55 54.34
N ASN A 738 -2.75 13.61 55.10
CA ASN A 738 -1.94 14.85 55.05
C ASN A 738 -0.44 14.64 55.30
N THR A 739 0.37 15.31 54.48
CA THR A 739 1.79 15.58 54.75
C THR A 739 2.00 17.09 54.88
N ASP A 740 3.07 17.54 55.56
CA ASP A 740 3.29 18.97 55.87
C ASP A 740 3.42 19.88 54.62
N SER A 741 3.70 19.35 53.43
CA SER A 741 3.93 20.16 52.20
C SER A 741 3.17 19.68 50.95
N LEU A 742 2.55 18.50 50.99
CA LEU A 742 1.80 17.93 49.87
C LEU A 742 0.44 17.41 50.36
N GLN A 743 -0.59 17.62 49.55
CA GLN A 743 -1.88 16.98 49.70
C GLN A 743 -1.82 15.57 49.12
N VAL A 744 -2.08 14.59 49.96
CA VAL A 744 -2.23 13.19 49.55
C VAL A 744 -3.67 12.80 49.81
N GLN A 745 -4.40 12.43 48.75
CA GLN A 745 -5.79 11.99 48.85
C GLN A 745 -5.94 10.60 48.24
N SER A 746 -6.99 9.89 48.66
CA SER A 746 -7.38 8.63 48.06
C SER A 746 -8.89 8.50 47.91
N VAL A 747 -9.32 7.84 46.85
CA VAL A 747 -10.72 7.43 46.64
C VAL A 747 -10.78 5.91 46.54
N GLN A 748 -11.69 5.28 47.29
CA GLN A 748 -11.89 3.83 47.23
C GLN A 748 -12.63 3.47 45.95
N ILE A 749 -11.97 2.71 45.09
CA ILE A 749 -12.51 2.28 43.80
C ILE A 749 -13.16 0.90 43.92
N THR A 750 -12.47 -0.02 44.57
CA THR A 750 -12.86 -1.44 44.65
C THR A 750 -12.35 -2.06 45.93
N ASN A 751 -12.92 -3.18 46.36
CA ASN A 751 -12.41 -3.97 47.49
C ASN A 751 -11.29 -4.95 47.09
N SER A 752 -10.85 -4.92 45.83
CA SER A 752 -9.76 -5.72 45.29
C SER A 752 -8.59 -4.81 44.90
N SER A 753 -7.39 -5.36 44.74
CA SER A 753 -6.20 -4.58 44.37
C SER A 753 -6.34 -3.97 42.99
N LEU A 754 -5.95 -2.70 42.83
CA LEU A 754 -5.72 -2.14 41.50
C LEU A 754 -4.40 -2.71 40.93
N ASN A 755 -4.37 -3.02 39.64
CA ASN A 755 -3.24 -3.75 39.02
C ASN A 755 -2.66 -3.07 37.77
N SER A 756 -3.07 -1.84 37.45
CA SER A 756 -2.58 -1.08 36.29
C SER A 756 -2.26 0.37 36.64
N THR A 757 -1.38 0.99 35.86
CA THR A 757 -1.13 2.43 35.90
C THR A 757 -2.40 3.21 35.55
N PRO A 758 -2.84 4.21 36.34
CA PRO A 758 -3.97 5.07 35.97
C PRO A 758 -3.70 5.81 34.66
N GLN A 759 -4.70 5.92 33.81
CA GLN A 759 -4.61 6.66 32.54
C GLN A 759 -5.67 7.73 32.48
N VAL A 760 -5.36 8.92 31.96
CA VAL A 760 -6.35 10.00 31.83
C VAL A 760 -6.63 10.25 30.35
N HIS A 761 -7.92 10.25 30.00
CA HIS A 761 -8.41 10.36 28.63
C HIS A 761 -9.59 11.35 28.58
N SER A 762 -9.66 12.15 27.52
CA SER A 762 -10.80 13.07 27.30
C SER A 762 -11.86 12.37 26.46
N ILE A 763 -12.93 11.91 27.10
CA ILE A 763 -13.91 10.97 26.52
C ILE A 763 -15.26 11.66 26.35
N LEU A 764 -15.93 11.39 25.23
CA LEU A 764 -17.34 11.72 25.05
C LEU A 764 -18.18 10.56 25.60
N LEU A 765 -19.04 10.83 26.57
CA LEU A 765 -19.98 9.86 27.13
C LEU A 765 -21.42 10.33 26.98
N ARG A 766 -22.35 9.38 27.06
CA ARG A 766 -23.77 9.67 27.23
C ARG A 766 -24.13 9.59 28.71
N ASP A 767 -24.44 10.73 29.29
CA ASP A 767 -25.03 10.86 30.62
C ASP A 767 -26.56 10.80 30.53
N GLU A 768 -27.19 10.10 31.48
CA GLU A 768 -28.66 9.93 31.50
C GLU A 768 -29.41 11.23 31.79
N GLU A 769 -28.80 12.16 32.54
CA GLU A 769 -29.41 13.42 32.97
C GLU A 769 -28.92 14.62 32.14
N GLU A 770 -27.63 14.67 31.79
CA GLU A 770 -27.00 15.80 31.12
C GLU A 770 -26.82 15.61 29.60
N GLY A 771 -27.14 14.44 29.07
CA GLY A 771 -26.96 14.12 27.65
C GLY A 771 -25.49 13.85 27.31
N PHE A 772 -25.01 14.32 26.16
CA PHE A 772 -23.62 14.08 25.76
C PHE A 772 -22.64 15.01 26.47
N ILE A 773 -21.73 14.43 27.26
CA ILE A 773 -20.71 15.16 28.01
C ILE A 773 -19.31 14.76 27.55
N ARG A 774 -18.42 15.74 27.43
CA ARG A 774 -16.99 15.51 27.19
C ARG A 774 -16.22 15.91 28.44
N GLU A 775 -15.57 14.93 29.08
CA GLU A 775 -14.89 15.11 30.36
C GLU A 775 -13.56 14.33 30.38
N ASP A 776 -12.60 14.79 31.18
CA ASP A 776 -11.36 14.08 31.42
C ASP A 776 -11.58 12.99 32.48
N LEU A 777 -11.40 11.74 32.08
CA LEU A 777 -11.68 10.55 32.88
C LEU A 777 -10.43 9.73 33.13
N ILE A 778 -10.32 9.25 34.37
CA ILE A 778 -9.26 8.43 34.90
C ILE A 778 -9.69 6.97 34.79
N LEU A 779 -9.05 6.25 33.86
CA LEU A 779 -9.18 4.81 33.67
C LEU A 779 -8.35 4.06 34.70
N VAL A 780 -9.01 3.17 35.45
CA VAL A 780 -8.39 2.27 36.42
C VAL A 780 -8.95 0.86 36.29
N GLN A 781 -8.08 -0.13 36.55
CA GLN A 781 -8.43 -1.55 36.52
C GLN A 781 -8.17 -2.20 37.88
N SER A 782 -9.11 -3.06 38.26
CA SER A 782 -9.03 -3.95 39.41
C SER A 782 -8.57 -5.33 38.98
N ALA A 783 -7.77 -6.00 39.80
CA ALA A 783 -7.21 -7.34 39.52
C ALA A 783 -8.29 -8.41 39.30
N ASN A 784 -9.52 -8.20 39.79
CA ASN A 784 -10.67 -9.07 39.54
C ASN A 784 -11.33 -8.89 38.14
N GLY A 785 -10.81 -7.99 37.31
CA GLY A 785 -11.31 -7.70 35.96
C GLY A 785 -12.36 -6.61 35.84
N SER A 786 -12.65 -5.88 36.91
CA SER A 786 -13.49 -4.68 36.85
C SER A 786 -12.70 -3.47 36.36
N LEU A 787 -13.33 -2.67 35.51
CA LEU A 787 -12.80 -1.46 34.89
C LEU A 787 -13.68 -0.29 35.28
N PHE A 788 -13.06 0.88 35.46
CA PHE A 788 -13.77 2.07 35.88
C PHE A 788 -13.19 3.32 35.22
N LEU A 789 -14.07 4.26 34.89
CA LEU A 789 -13.75 5.62 34.48
C LEU A 789 -14.31 6.59 35.51
N TYR A 790 -13.41 7.29 36.20
CA TYR A 790 -13.75 8.30 37.20
C TYR A 790 -13.37 9.69 36.69
N ASN A 791 -14.17 10.71 36.96
CA ASN A 791 -13.71 12.08 36.71
C ASN A 791 -12.72 12.56 37.77
N SER A 792 -12.17 13.77 37.59
CA SER A 792 -11.23 14.38 38.54
C SER A 792 -11.83 14.62 39.93
N GLU A 793 -13.15 14.71 40.07
CA GLU A 793 -13.82 14.88 41.36
C GLU A 793 -13.96 13.56 42.14
N GLY A 794 -13.68 12.41 41.50
CA GLY A 794 -13.83 11.08 42.07
C GLY A 794 -15.22 10.48 41.86
N VAL A 795 -16.00 10.99 40.92
CA VAL A 795 -17.32 10.47 40.54
C VAL A 795 -17.16 9.41 39.44
N LEU A 796 -17.80 8.24 39.63
CA LEU A 796 -17.83 7.17 38.64
C LEU A 796 -18.73 7.57 37.47
N ARG A 797 -18.20 7.50 36.24
CA ARG A 797 -18.95 7.77 35.00
C ARG A 797 -19.27 6.51 34.21
N PHE A 798 -18.37 5.53 34.22
CA PHE A 798 -18.55 4.29 33.48
C PHE A 798 -17.87 3.13 34.20
N THR A 799 -18.49 1.95 34.14
CA THR A 799 -17.88 0.72 34.65
C THR A 799 -18.22 -0.48 33.77
N ALA A 800 -17.25 -1.35 33.59
CA ALA A 800 -17.39 -2.61 32.90
C ALA A 800 -16.71 -3.73 33.69
N SER A 801 -17.06 -4.98 33.39
CA SER A 801 -16.45 -6.14 34.04
C SER A 801 -16.26 -7.27 33.05
N MET A 802 -15.03 -7.82 33.01
CA MET A 802 -14.72 -9.04 32.26
C MET A 802 -15.30 -10.29 32.93
N ALA A 803 -15.77 -10.17 34.18
CA ALA A 803 -16.15 -11.28 35.06
C ALA A 803 -15.07 -12.36 35.20
N GLN A 804 -13.81 -11.97 35.02
CA GLN A 804 -12.60 -12.79 35.00
C GLN A 804 -11.42 -11.94 35.49
N PRO A 805 -10.42 -12.50 36.18
CA PRO A 805 -9.25 -11.75 36.61
C PRO A 805 -8.58 -11.00 35.45
N ALA A 806 -8.06 -9.80 35.71
CA ALA A 806 -7.39 -8.97 34.72
C ALA A 806 -5.96 -9.46 34.45
N SER A 807 -5.52 -9.35 33.20
CA SER A 807 -4.13 -9.57 32.83
C SER A 807 -3.21 -8.52 33.47
N SER A 808 -2.01 -8.93 33.87
CA SER A 808 -0.94 -8.02 34.31
C SER A 808 -0.03 -7.55 33.18
N SER A 809 0.01 -8.27 32.04
CA SER A 809 0.85 -7.95 30.88
C SER A 809 0.20 -6.91 29.95
N THR A 810 -1.12 -6.80 29.98
CA THR A 810 -1.88 -5.91 29.08
C THR A 810 -2.79 -4.99 29.90
N PRO A 811 -2.35 -3.77 30.25
CA PRO A 811 -3.22 -2.79 30.90
C PRO A 811 -4.38 -2.41 29.97
N PRO A 812 -5.52 -1.94 30.52
CA PRO A 812 -6.64 -1.52 29.68
C PRO A 812 -6.24 -0.30 28.84
N MET A 813 -6.93 -0.08 27.73
CA MET A 813 -6.70 1.05 26.84
C MET A 813 -8.00 1.55 26.24
N ILE A 814 -7.96 2.75 25.70
CA ILE A 814 -9.05 3.34 24.93
C ILE A 814 -8.58 3.50 23.49
N SER A 815 -9.38 3.00 22.56
CA SER A 815 -9.12 3.05 21.12
C SER A 815 -10.44 2.87 20.37
N ASP A 816 -10.58 3.48 19.20
CA ASP A 816 -11.65 3.16 18.25
C ASP A 816 -11.29 1.83 17.57
N LEU A 817 -11.82 0.71 18.04
CA LEU A 817 -11.36 -0.63 17.65
C LEU A 817 -11.96 -1.06 16.31
N ASP A 818 -13.20 -0.66 16.03
CA ASP A 818 -13.96 -1.03 14.84
C ASP A 818 -14.08 0.11 13.82
N MET A 819 -13.41 1.25 14.06
CA MET A 819 -13.33 2.42 13.18
C MET A 819 -14.69 3.08 12.91
N ASN A 820 -15.62 2.98 13.86
CA ASN A 820 -16.95 3.60 13.76
C ASN A 820 -16.95 5.08 14.20
N GLY A 821 -15.79 5.63 14.60
CA GLY A 821 -15.62 7.01 15.06
C GLY A 821 -15.93 7.21 16.55
N ARG A 822 -16.29 6.15 17.28
CA ARG A 822 -16.52 6.14 18.73
C ARG A 822 -15.34 5.47 19.43
N GLN A 823 -15.19 5.73 20.73
CA GLN A 823 -14.05 5.21 21.49
C GLN A 823 -14.48 3.96 22.24
N ASP A 824 -13.69 2.89 22.16
CA ASP A 824 -13.93 1.66 22.89
C ASP A 824 -12.99 1.53 24.08
N LEU A 825 -13.51 0.98 25.19
CA LEU A 825 -12.71 0.51 26.29
C LEU A 825 -12.27 -0.93 26.04
N VAL A 826 -10.98 -1.14 25.83
CA VAL A 826 -10.39 -2.46 25.56
C VAL A 826 -9.67 -2.99 26.79
N ALA A 827 -9.90 -4.26 27.13
CA ALA A 827 -9.22 -4.93 28.23
C ALA A 827 -9.01 -6.43 27.96
N VAL A 828 -8.05 -7.01 28.69
CA VAL A 828 -7.68 -8.43 28.55
C VAL A 828 -7.73 -9.13 29.91
N ALA A 829 -8.35 -10.30 29.93
CA ALA A 829 -8.37 -11.18 31.10
C ALA A 829 -7.06 -11.96 31.23
N ASP A 830 -6.76 -12.50 32.41
CA ASP A 830 -5.48 -13.15 32.74
C ASP A 830 -5.13 -14.36 31.85
N PHE A 831 -6.14 -15.08 31.33
CA PHE A 831 -5.94 -16.17 30.36
C PHE A 831 -5.90 -15.69 28.89
N GLY A 832 -5.78 -14.39 28.68
CA GLY A 832 -5.57 -13.75 27.38
C GLY A 832 -6.85 -13.42 26.61
N ARG A 833 -8.05 -13.59 27.15
CA ARG A 833 -9.28 -13.22 26.42
C ARG A 833 -9.48 -11.71 26.39
N MET A 834 -9.66 -11.16 25.19
CA MET A 834 -9.98 -9.75 24.95
C MET A 834 -11.48 -9.46 25.16
N TYR A 835 -11.75 -8.26 25.65
CA TYR A 835 -13.08 -7.68 25.83
C TYR A 835 -13.01 -6.22 25.38
N ALA A 836 -14.06 -5.74 24.71
CA ALA A 836 -14.21 -4.34 24.39
C ALA A 836 -15.66 -3.86 24.59
N TRP A 837 -15.83 -2.58 24.88
CA TRP A 837 -17.12 -1.92 25.04
C TRP A 837 -17.10 -0.55 24.38
N ASP A 838 -18.11 -0.23 23.59
CA ASP A 838 -18.29 1.12 23.05
C ASP A 838 -18.65 2.07 24.21
N LEU A 839 -17.86 3.12 24.40
CA LEU A 839 -18.04 4.02 25.54
C LEU A 839 -19.28 4.91 25.41
N LEU A 840 -19.80 5.11 24.20
CA LEU A 840 -20.96 5.97 23.97
C LEU A 840 -22.28 5.26 24.28
N SER A 841 -22.43 4.01 23.81
CA SER A 841 -23.61 3.16 24.02
C SER A 841 -23.52 2.32 25.29
N GLY A 842 -22.30 1.99 25.74
CA GLY A 842 -22.02 1.02 26.79
C GLY A 842 -22.18 -0.44 26.37
N GLU A 843 -22.47 -0.70 25.09
CA GLU A 843 -22.63 -2.05 24.57
C GLU A 843 -21.30 -2.78 24.44
N ARG A 844 -21.34 -4.10 24.57
CA ARG A 844 -20.15 -4.94 24.48
C ARG A 844 -19.93 -5.38 23.04
N LEU A 845 -18.70 -5.22 22.54
CA LEU A 845 -18.29 -5.80 21.27
C LEU A 845 -17.99 -7.30 21.45
N PHE A 846 -18.70 -8.14 20.68
CA PHE A 846 -18.56 -9.60 20.73
C PHE A 846 -17.69 -10.17 19.61
N ASP A 847 -17.58 -9.41 18.53
CA ASP A 847 -17.03 -9.79 17.25
C ASP A 847 -15.50 -9.59 17.21
N LEU A 848 -14.81 -10.19 18.19
CA LEU A 848 -13.37 -10.04 18.41
C LEU A 848 -12.62 -11.38 18.28
N PRO A 849 -11.32 -11.36 17.94
CA PRO A 849 -10.48 -12.56 17.95
C PRO A 849 -10.54 -13.30 19.30
N THR A 850 -10.77 -14.61 19.23
CA THR A 850 -11.00 -15.44 20.43
C THR A 850 -9.71 -16.06 21.00
N THR A 851 -8.58 -15.90 20.30
CA THR A 851 -7.28 -16.41 20.71
C THR A 851 -6.81 -15.71 21.99
N GLY A 852 -6.20 -16.48 22.90
CA GLY A 852 -5.56 -15.91 24.07
C GLY A 852 -4.39 -15.01 23.67
N MET A 853 -4.42 -13.76 24.12
CA MET A 853 -3.49 -12.71 23.69
C MET A 853 -2.89 -11.90 24.84
N SER A 854 -1.68 -11.39 24.62
CA SER A 854 -0.94 -10.48 25.51
C SER A 854 -0.28 -9.37 24.71
N HIS A 855 0.17 -8.31 25.39
CA HIS A 855 0.99 -7.24 24.80
C HIS A 855 0.36 -6.58 23.56
N ILE A 856 -0.93 -6.23 23.67
CA ILE A 856 -1.74 -5.72 22.55
C ILE A 856 -1.30 -4.32 22.09
N VAL A 857 -1.27 -4.14 20.78
CA VAL A 857 -1.22 -2.86 20.06
C VAL A 857 -2.42 -2.78 19.12
N ILE A 858 -3.07 -1.62 19.05
CA ILE A 858 -4.12 -1.31 18.08
C ILE A 858 -3.67 -0.05 17.34
N SER A 859 -3.59 -0.11 16.01
CA SER A 859 -3.19 1.01 15.15
C SER A 859 -3.46 0.68 13.69
N ASP A 860 -3.74 1.70 12.87
CA ASP A 860 -3.66 1.59 11.41
C ASP A 860 -2.18 1.56 11.03
N ILE A 861 -1.62 0.36 10.86
CA ILE A 861 -0.21 0.19 10.47
C ILE A 861 -0.07 0.05 8.95
N SER A 862 -1.14 -0.35 8.28
CA SER A 862 -1.20 -0.50 6.83
C SER A 862 -1.54 0.80 6.08
N GLU A 863 -1.87 1.87 6.82
CA GLU A 863 -2.37 3.16 6.32
C GLU A 863 -3.55 2.97 5.36
N ASP A 864 -4.40 1.99 5.66
CA ASP A 864 -5.56 1.65 4.84
C ASP A 864 -6.89 2.22 5.34
N GLY A 865 -6.87 2.87 6.50
CA GLY A 865 -8.05 3.39 7.17
C GLY A 865 -8.71 2.37 8.10
N GLN A 866 -8.19 1.15 8.23
CA GLN A 866 -8.63 0.15 9.20
C GLN A 866 -7.56 -0.01 10.29
N HIS A 867 -7.98 -0.38 11.50
CA HIS A 867 -7.03 -0.65 12.58
C HIS A 867 -6.63 -2.12 12.62
N GLU A 868 -5.32 -2.34 12.69
CA GLU A 868 -4.74 -3.63 13.00
C GLU A 868 -4.65 -3.85 14.51
N LEU A 869 -5.16 -4.98 14.97
CA LEU A 869 -4.88 -5.56 16.28
C LEU A 869 -3.63 -6.44 16.17
N ILE A 870 -2.54 -6.04 16.82
CA ILE A 870 -1.30 -6.83 16.91
C ILE A 870 -1.15 -7.33 18.34
N ALA A 871 -0.99 -8.64 18.52
CA ALA A 871 -0.83 -9.22 19.85
C ALA A 871 0.02 -10.48 19.86
N GLU A 872 0.70 -10.71 20.98
CA GLU A 872 1.35 -11.99 21.24
C GLU A 872 0.28 -13.04 21.51
N THR A 873 0.48 -14.23 20.94
CA THR A 873 -0.32 -15.43 21.18
C THR A 873 0.59 -16.61 21.44
N ARG A 874 -0.01 -17.74 21.84
CA ARG A 874 0.70 -19.02 22.01
C ARG A 874 1.53 -19.44 20.78
N ASP A 875 1.11 -19.08 19.58
CA ASP A 875 1.77 -19.50 18.33
C ASP A 875 2.76 -18.44 17.80
N GLY A 876 2.86 -17.29 18.47
CA GLY A 876 3.72 -16.17 18.10
C GLY A 876 2.99 -14.83 18.09
N LEU A 877 3.63 -13.80 17.53
CA LEU A 877 3.01 -12.49 17.33
C LEU A 877 2.07 -12.54 16.12
N ARG A 878 0.83 -12.07 16.28
CA ARG A 878 -0.20 -12.11 15.24
C ARG A 878 -0.78 -10.73 15.00
N SER A 879 -1.28 -10.52 13.79
CA SER A 879 -2.06 -9.34 13.41
C SER A 879 -3.41 -9.73 12.84
N TRP A 880 -4.44 -8.97 13.20
CA TRP A 880 -5.77 -9.02 12.62
C TRP A 880 -6.23 -7.62 12.23
N THR A 881 -7.03 -7.51 11.17
CA THR A 881 -7.83 -6.30 10.91
C THR A 881 -9.23 -6.56 11.44
N ILE A 882 -9.75 -5.64 12.26
CA ILE A 882 -11.14 -5.69 12.76
C ILE A 882 -12.03 -5.01 11.72
N ILE A 883 -13.08 -5.69 11.26
CA ILE A 883 -13.94 -5.21 10.16
C ILE A 883 -15.29 -4.80 10.75
N GLN A 884 -15.75 -3.60 10.39
CA GLN A 884 -17.09 -3.15 10.74
C GLN A 884 -18.13 -4.04 10.05
N THR A 885 -18.89 -4.84 10.82
CA THR A 885 -19.97 -5.64 10.23
C THR A 885 -21.23 -4.78 10.06
N ARG A 886 -21.89 -4.89 8.90
CA ARG A 886 -23.13 -4.15 8.54
C ARG A 886 -24.32 -4.30 9.51
N ARG A 887 -24.22 -5.11 10.57
CA ARG A 887 -25.30 -5.24 11.57
C ARG A 887 -25.61 -3.91 12.26
N GLU A 888 -24.62 -3.03 12.41
CA GLU A 888 -24.86 -1.69 12.97
C GLU A 888 -25.44 -0.71 11.93
N SER A 889 -25.11 -0.82 10.64
CA SER A 889 -25.66 0.06 9.61
C SER A 889 -27.17 -0.15 9.40
N MET A 890 -27.70 -1.34 9.69
CA MET A 890 -29.15 -1.58 9.66
C MET A 890 -29.88 -0.87 10.81
N LEU A 891 -29.26 -0.74 11.99
CA LEU A 891 -29.83 -0.01 13.13
C LEU A 891 -29.83 1.51 12.88
N GLU A 892 -28.82 2.03 12.19
CA GLU A 892 -28.77 3.43 11.73
C GLU A 892 -29.85 3.72 10.67
N SER A 893 -30.09 2.79 9.74
CA SER A 893 -31.17 2.96 8.74
C SER A 893 -32.57 2.88 9.35
N SER A 894 -32.77 2.12 10.43
CA SER A 894 -34.06 2.03 11.12
C SER A 894 -34.33 3.25 12.01
N THR A 895 -33.30 3.84 12.61
CA THR A 895 -33.44 5.04 13.46
C THR A 895 -33.64 6.32 12.64
N ALA A 896 -32.98 6.44 11.48
CA ALA A 896 -33.25 7.53 10.54
C ALA A 896 -34.67 7.47 9.93
N ALA A 897 -35.24 6.27 9.76
CA ALA A 897 -36.62 6.10 9.28
C ALA A 897 -37.70 6.37 10.35
N GLU A 898 -37.34 6.31 11.64
CA GLU A 898 -38.22 6.69 12.75
C GLU A 898 -38.18 8.20 13.04
N GLU A 899 -37.03 8.87 12.86
CA GLU A 899 -36.94 10.34 12.99
C GLU A 899 -37.58 11.13 11.83
N GLU A 900 -37.81 10.52 10.66
CA GLU A 900 -38.63 11.13 9.59
C GLU A 900 -40.16 10.92 9.77
N ASN A 901 -40.60 10.18 10.81
CA ASN A 901 -42.02 9.89 11.07
C ASN A 901 -42.55 10.35 12.44
N GLU A 902 -41.79 11.13 13.21
CA GLU A 902 -42.29 11.96 14.34
C GLU A 902 -42.16 13.46 14.03
#